data_AF-A0A7W7WY35-F1
#
_entry.id   AF-A0A7W7WY35-F1
#
_cell.length_a   1.000
_cell.length_b   1.000
_cell.length_c   1.000
_cell.angle_alpha   90.00
_cell.angle_beta   90.00
_cell.angle_gamma   90.00
#
_symmetry.space_group_name_H-M   'P 1'
#
loop_
_entity.id
_entity.type
_entity.pdbx_description
1 polymer ?
#
loop_
_entity_poly.entity_id
_entity_poly.type
_entity_poly.pdbx_seq_one_letter_code
_entity_poly.pdbx_strand_id
1 'polypeptide(L)'
;MTGPLGGRVALVTGGAGSVGERIVRGLAEAGATVLINCFHSYDAGRRLADDLVSAGHHAEVMRASVAKPAQVERMVAEVDRTHGSLDILVNNAAAGTFASWDELTEEHLDQAFATNVKGALWCARAARPLLARGTDPCIVNVSSIGASHAPANYLPVGIAKAALESLTRYLAAEFAEDGIRVNTASAALLDNEVGRRFPGADSVRANTVAATPAGRLGDPDDLADVVLLLASPGSRFVTGQTLLADGGLSLMRHAMAPTPSTPSTTASSTLHGDERHPVRHSRPTSTDPATDGESPSRVTTPDPVGSDHTTASVPTTDRPSLPTDPDPVVVVGMGLAVPGASDPDGFWRLLERGGEQFVEVPPDRWPAHAFHDDDPDAPDKTYQSRSGFITDFTPHPRLEPDFAADPTAKWLRHSAIQALEHVTTRPGDRFSVCVGYTPDGSPHLQEALVRGELEALADPEHAAEVAAFADRVLPGSRTGHLPLSHRIGQDALRGLVPDDARLVMVDTACSSSLYAIDLGIRDLVAGRADVAVCGGAFALAPPGSVLFAKVRGLSRTGAVRALDRDADGVLFSDGAGVVVAKRLSRALADGDAILGVLAGSGLSADGRGKAIYAPSSGGQSLAISRALARTGIGPADVDWVIAHATGTPAGDEAEFTALRDAYSSGTVQVTSNKSLIGHTGWAAGVVSVIQALLALRHGRIPAQHRFTAVPERFGIEGTGLTVPTESVPWPARADRPRTVAVSGFGFGGTNAHLLVQEYRPGRANRSGYGTRAARPAVVVGWSTHLADGGTFGDAYPHPPFHLLRMPAAAVRATDRTQLAILECVDRLPAEVRAVCEAHHARVGVVVGHTGPTRSASLYGLRAYLDALDEAADTESVKVLLKRARHHATGLIGAPTEDSFPGGMPNVIAARPCNRFDLRGLNVAVDGGDESLSQAFATARRYLEFGDVDLVLVAGVHGNTLPSWRALTDSATPPTEGAALFAVATGDLAEATGLPVLAELTEESP
;
A
#
# COMPACT_ATOMS: atom_id res chain seq x y z
N MET A 1 50.01 2.29 6.49
CA MET A 1 51.07 3.00 5.74
C MET A 1 50.40 3.95 4.77
N THR A 2 50.98 5.10 4.42
CA THR A 2 50.37 6.03 3.45
C THR A 2 50.59 5.53 2.02
N GLY A 3 49.63 4.76 1.48
CA GLY A 3 49.60 4.39 0.07
C GLY A 3 49.31 5.58 -0.85
N PRO A 4 49.30 5.39 -2.18
CA PRO A 4 49.16 6.48 -3.16
C PRO A 4 47.79 7.19 -3.14
N LEU A 5 46.79 6.63 -2.46
CA LEU A 5 45.47 7.24 -2.22
C LEU A 5 45.23 7.52 -0.72
N GLY A 6 46.29 7.54 0.08
CA GLY A 6 46.25 7.72 1.53
C GLY A 6 45.42 8.93 1.98
N GLY A 7 44.32 8.67 2.67
CA GLY A 7 43.42 9.71 3.21
C GLY A 7 42.36 10.23 2.23
N ARG A 8 42.22 9.64 1.04
CA ARG A 8 41.09 9.88 0.12
C ARG A 8 39.86 9.07 0.50
N VAL A 9 38.68 9.59 0.21
CA VAL A 9 37.38 8.91 0.32
C VAL A 9 36.91 8.48 -1.06
N ALA A 10 36.57 7.20 -1.22
CA ALA A 10 36.24 6.58 -2.50
C ALA A 10 34.89 5.84 -2.46
N LEU A 11 33.90 6.30 -3.22
CA LEU A 11 32.58 5.67 -3.34
C LEU A 11 32.53 4.74 -4.56
N VAL A 12 32.35 3.43 -4.33
CA VAL A 12 32.29 2.42 -5.40
C VAL A 12 30.88 1.86 -5.52
N THR A 13 30.19 2.18 -6.60
CA THR A 13 28.84 1.63 -6.86
C THR A 13 28.94 0.21 -7.40
N GLY A 14 28.10 -0.69 -6.89
CA GLY A 14 28.22 -2.12 -7.19
C GLY A 14 29.51 -2.76 -6.67
N GLY A 15 30.11 -2.23 -5.60
CA GLY A 15 31.43 -2.64 -5.07
C GLY A 15 31.53 -4.06 -4.51
N ALA A 16 30.44 -4.84 -4.55
CA ALA A 16 30.37 -6.23 -4.09
C ALA A 16 30.14 -7.26 -5.21
N GLY A 17 30.27 -6.85 -6.48
CA GLY A 17 30.28 -7.75 -7.65
C GLY A 17 31.71 -8.07 -8.11
N SER A 18 31.88 -9.09 -8.98
CA SER A 18 33.20 -9.64 -9.38
C SER A 18 34.32 -8.63 -9.65
N VAL A 19 34.08 -7.56 -10.42
CA VAL A 19 35.08 -6.49 -10.67
C VAL A 19 35.06 -5.43 -9.57
N GLY A 20 33.88 -5.15 -9.01
CA GLY A 20 33.69 -4.18 -7.94
C GLY A 20 34.47 -4.53 -6.68
N GLU A 21 34.53 -5.81 -6.30
CA GLU A 21 35.32 -6.28 -5.17
C GLU A 21 36.81 -5.98 -5.36
N ARG A 22 37.36 -6.23 -6.56
CA ARG A 22 38.77 -5.99 -6.86
C ARG A 22 39.12 -4.51 -6.83
N ILE A 23 38.25 -3.68 -7.40
CA ILE A 23 38.33 -2.21 -7.30
C ILE A 23 38.33 -1.78 -5.82
N VAL A 24 37.41 -2.30 -5.00
CA VAL A 24 37.29 -1.97 -3.57
C VAL A 24 38.54 -2.38 -2.79
N ARG A 25 39.03 -3.62 -2.96
CA ARG A 25 40.25 -4.09 -2.29
C ARG A 25 41.47 -3.28 -2.72
N GLY A 26 41.67 -3.06 -4.01
CA GLY A 26 42.78 -2.25 -4.52
C GLY A 26 42.78 -0.79 -4.06
N LEU A 27 41.60 -0.15 -3.95
CA LEU A 27 41.48 1.21 -3.41
C LEU A 27 41.82 1.27 -1.92
N ALA A 28 41.37 0.27 -1.15
CA ALA A 28 41.65 0.15 0.28
C ALA A 28 43.15 -0.16 0.53
N GLU A 29 43.76 -1.05 -0.25
CA GLU A 29 45.20 -1.36 -0.23
C GLU A 29 46.06 -0.16 -0.65
N ALA A 30 45.58 0.65 -1.60
CA ALA A 30 46.17 1.94 -1.95
C ALA A 30 45.99 3.04 -0.87
N GLY A 31 45.24 2.78 0.20
CA GLY A 31 45.12 3.63 1.39
C GLY A 31 43.92 4.57 1.42
N ALA A 32 42.92 4.38 0.56
CA ALA A 32 41.66 5.13 0.60
C ALA A 32 40.68 4.55 1.65
N THR A 33 39.80 5.40 2.17
CA THR A 33 38.55 5.00 2.84
C THR A 33 37.52 4.65 1.78
N VAL A 34 37.07 3.39 1.73
CA VAL A 34 36.22 2.89 0.64
C VAL A 34 34.78 2.69 1.08
N LEU A 35 33.87 3.43 0.44
CA LEU A 35 32.43 3.36 0.65
C LEU A 35 31.83 2.40 -0.38
N ILE A 36 31.51 1.20 0.06
CA ILE A 36 31.02 0.10 -0.76
C ILE A 36 29.51 0.28 -0.95
N ASN A 37 29.09 0.80 -2.10
CA ASN A 37 27.68 0.84 -2.45
C ASN A 37 27.24 -0.48 -3.10
N CYS A 38 26.13 -1.03 -2.60
CA CYS A 38 25.50 -2.25 -3.13
C CYS A 38 23.99 -2.26 -2.84
N PHE A 39 23.20 -2.89 -3.71
CA PHE A 39 21.73 -2.95 -3.57
C PHE A 39 21.21 -4.38 -3.35
N HIS A 40 21.47 -5.27 -4.31
CA HIS A 40 21.12 -6.69 -4.24
C HIS A 40 22.13 -7.52 -3.44
N SER A 41 23.42 -7.14 -3.46
CA SER A 41 24.52 -7.90 -2.86
C SER A 41 24.97 -7.36 -1.49
N TYR A 42 24.03 -6.91 -0.65
CA TYR A 42 24.36 -6.13 0.56
C TYR A 42 25.25 -6.91 1.55
N ASP A 43 24.95 -8.18 1.82
CA ASP A 43 25.71 -8.99 2.78
C ASP A 43 27.08 -9.42 2.25
N ALA A 44 27.25 -9.47 0.92
CA ALA A 44 28.57 -9.61 0.29
C ALA A 44 29.39 -8.33 0.46
N GLY A 45 28.77 -7.15 0.32
CA GLY A 45 29.39 -5.86 0.62
C GLY A 45 29.79 -5.73 2.09
N ARG A 46 28.95 -6.21 3.01
CA ARG A 46 29.28 -6.31 4.45
C ARG A 46 30.49 -7.20 4.71
N ARG A 47 30.48 -8.45 4.25
CA ARG A 47 31.64 -9.34 4.39
C ARG A 47 32.92 -8.73 3.82
N LEU A 48 32.84 -8.05 2.69
CA LEU A 48 33.98 -7.35 2.08
C LEU A 48 34.50 -6.17 2.92
N ALA A 49 33.61 -5.40 3.56
CA ALA A 49 34.03 -4.37 4.51
C ALA A 49 34.62 -4.98 5.79
N ASP A 50 33.98 -6.02 6.34
CA ASP A 50 34.42 -6.72 7.56
C ASP A 50 35.80 -7.37 7.34
N ASP A 51 36.06 -7.98 6.18
CA ASP A 51 37.37 -8.46 5.70
C ASP A 51 38.43 -7.33 5.71
N LEU A 52 38.10 -6.20 5.08
CA LEU A 52 39.04 -5.09 4.87
C LEU A 52 39.36 -4.34 6.17
N VAL A 53 38.37 -4.17 7.05
CA VAL A 53 38.55 -3.64 8.40
C VAL A 53 39.39 -4.60 9.24
N SER A 54 39.18 -5.91 9.12
CA SER A 54 40.01 -6.93 9.79
C SER A 54 41.45 -6.95 9.28
N ALA A 55 41.68 -6.62 8.01
CA ALA A 55 43.01 -6.43 7.43
C ALA A 55 43.64 -5.05 7.73
N GLY A 56 42.92 -4.15 8.40
CA GLY A 56 43.43 -2.84 8.86
C GLY A 56 43.22 -1.68 7.88
N HIS A 57 42.29 -1.81 6.94
CA HIS A 57 41.86 -0.75 6.03
C HIS A 57 40.55 -0.09 6.51
N HIS A 58 40.16 1.02 5.88
CA HIS A 58 38.90 1.71 6.18
C HIS A 58 37.85 1.39 5.10
N ALA A 59 36.78 0.69 5.48
CA ALA A 59 35.68 0.35 4.58
C ALA A 59 34.31 0.50 5.28
N GLU A 60 33.33 1.02 4.55
CA GLU A 60 31.94 1.23 5.00
C GLU A 60 30.96 0.74 3.93
N VAL A 61 29.70 0.43 4.27
CA VAL A 61 28.74 -0.17 3.31
C VAL A 61 27.43 0.61 3.25
N MET A 62 27.06 1.06 2.04
CA MET A 62 25.89 1.92 1.80
C MET A 62 24.85 1.22 0.91
N ARG A 63 23.65 0.95 1.45
CA ARG A 63 22.57 0.25 0.71
C ARG A 63 21.71 1.22 -0.11
N ALA A 64 22.05 1.38 -1.39
CA ALA A 64 21.28 2.20 -2.33
C ALA A 64 21.31 1.64 -3.76
N SER A 65 20.18 1.72 -4.47
CA SER A 65 20.09 1.43 -5.90
C SER A 65 20.43 2.67 -6.71
N VAL A 66 21.49 2.61 -7.53
CA VAL A 66 21.83 3.72 -8.45
C VAL A 66 20.73 3.98 -9.48
N ALA A 67 19.85 3.02 -9.75
CA ALA A 67 18.71 3.17 -10.65
C ALA A 67 17.53 3.97 -10.05
N LYS A 68 17.66 4.51 -8.82
CA LYS A 68 16.63 5.31 -8.14
C LYS A 68 17.23 6.65 -7.65
N PRO A 69 16.91 7.80 -8.29
CA PRO A 69 17.52 9.10 -7.98
C PRO A 69 17.49 9.46 -6.49
N ALA A 70 16.32 9.36 -5.86
CA ALA A 70 16.16 9.66 -4.43
C ALA A 70 16.93 8.71 -3.48
N GLN A 71 17.44 7.57 -3.95
CA GLN A 71 18.37 6.74 -3.17
C GLN A 71 19.83 7.18 -3.37
N VAL A 72 20.19 7.62 -4.57
CA VAL A 72 21.50 8.24 -4.86
C VAL A 72 21.66 9.55 -4.07
N GLU A 73 20.65 10.40 -4.06
CA GLU A 73 20.63 11.66 -3.30
C GLU A 73 20.85 11.42 -1.80
N ARG A 74 20.16 10.44 -1.20
CA ARG A 74 20.36 10.07 0.21
C ARG A 74 21.74 9.47 0.48
N MET A 75 22.22 8.59 -0.40
CA MET A 75 23.56 8.00 -0.27
C MET A 75 24.63 9.10 -0.27
N VAL A 76 24.58 10.05 -1.22
CA VAL A 76 25.57 11.12 -1.29
C VAL A 76 25.41 12.12 -0.14
N ALA A 77 24.18 12.43 0.30
CA ALA A 77 23.96 13.25 1.50
C ALA A 77 24.49 12.57 2.78
N GLU A 78 24.51 11.23 2.83
CA GLU A 78 25.15 10.49 3.90
C GLU A 78 26.68 10.55 3.82
N VAL A 79 27.29 10.44 2.63
CA VAL A 79 28.74 10.70 2.44
C VAL A 79 29.10 12.12 2.92
N ASP A 80 28.29 13.12 2.59
CA ASP A 80 28.51 14.50 3.05
C ASP A 80 28.46 14.58 4.59
N ARG A 81 27.43 13.96 5.19
CA ARG A 81 27.22 13.91 6.65
C ARG A 81 28.34 13.20 7.42
N THR A 82 28.98 12.16 6.87
CA THR A 82 30.01 11.39 7.57
C THR A 82 31.44 11.77 7.21
N HIS A 83 31.70 12.16 5.95
CA HIS A 83 33.05 12.38 5.41
C HIS A 83 33.29 13.82 4.93
N GLY A 84 32.24 14.62 4.69
CA GLY A 84 32.34 16.05 4.33
C GLY A 84 32.87 16.36 2.92
N SER A 85 33.56 15.43 2.27
CA SER A 85 34.03 15.50 0.89
C SER A 85 34.04 14.10 0.25
N LEU A 86 34.30 14.05 -1.06
CA LEU A 86 34.55 12.82 -1.80
C LEU A 86 35.71 13.07 -2.77
N ASP A 87 36.62 12.11 -2.94
CA ASP A 87 37.74 12.24 -3.87
C ASP A 87 37.55 11.37 -5.11
N ILE A 88 36.98 10.17 -4.95
CA ILE A 88 36.86 9.19 -6.02
C ILE A 88 35.42 8.67 -6.08
N LEU A 89 34.79 8.74 -7.24
CA LEU A 89 33.53 8.04 -7.55
C LEU A 89 33.79 6.98 -8.62
N VAL A 90 33.56 5.71 -8.31
CA VAL A 90 33.60 4.63 -9.31
C VAL A 90 32.18 4.18 -9.64
N ASN A 91 31.76 4.41 -10.88
CA ASN A 91 30.49 3.95 -11.43
C ASN A 91 30.65 2.55 -12.03
N ASN A 92 30.71 1.54 -11.15
CA ASN A 92 30.81 0.13 -11.52
C ASN A 92 29.46 -0.62 -11.49
N ALA A 93 28.42 -0.06 -10.87
CA ALA A 93 27.09 -0.68 -10.84
C ALA A 93 26.54 -0.91 -12.26
N ALA A 94 26.14 -2.15 -12.53
CA ALA A 94 25.65 -2.59 -13.82
C ALA A 94 24.43 -3.52 -13.67
N ALA A 95 23.53 -3.46 -14.64
CA ALA A 95 22.41 -4.38 -14.81
C ALA A 95 22.19 -4.66 -16.31
N GLY A 96 21.59 -5.79 -16.63
CA GLY A 96 21.21 -6.15 -17.98
C GLY A 96 21.09 -7.66 -18.20
N THR A 97 20.27 -8.03 -19.18
CA THR A 97 19.98 -9.42 -19.56
C THR A 97 20.78 -9.82 -20.80
N PHE A 98 21.25 -11.07 -20.84
CA PHE A 98 21.72 -11.70 -22.06
C PHE A 98 20.50 -12.26 -22.80
N ALA A 99 20.04 -11.58 -23.85
CA ALA A 99 18.83 -11.92 -24.60
C ALA A 99 19.14 -12.01 -26.09
N SER A 100 18.67 -13.07 -26.76
CA SER A 100 18.70 -13.16 -28.22
C SER A 100 17.75 -12.14 -28.86
N TRP A 101 17.78 -12.05 -30.19
CA TRP A 101 16.97 -11.09 -30.93
C TRP A 101 15.46 -11.26 -30.68
N ASP A 102 14.98 -12.50 -30.62
CA ASP A 102 13.57 -12.83 -30.45
C ASP A 102 13.10 -12.76 -28.98
N GLU A 103 14.04 -12.68 -28.03
CA GLU A 103 13.82 -12.50 -26.59
C GLU A 103 13.94 -11.02 -26.14
N LEU A 104 14.14 -10.10 -27.09
CA LEU A 104 14.52 -8.72 -26.78
C LEU A 104 13.30 -7.82 -26.56
N THR A 105 13.21 -7.22 -25.37
CA THR A 105 12.09 -6.38 -24.95
C THR A 105 12.56 -4.95 -24.64
N GLU A 106 11.61 -4.01 -24.60
CA GLU A 106 11.89 -2.65 -24.13
C GLU A 106 12.36 -2.62 -22.67
N GLU A 107 11.83 -3.49 -21.79
CA GLU A 107 12.25 -3.57 -20.37
C GLU A 107 13.72 -4.00 -20.24
N HIS A 108 14.24 -4.87 -21.13
CA HIS A 108 15.68 -5.21 -21.18
C HIS A 108 16.56 -4.00 -21.53
N LEU A 109 16.10 -3.13 -22.43
CA LEU A 109 16.79 -1.88 -22.78
C LEU A 109 16.70 -0.86 -21.65
N ASP A 110 15.51 -0.64 -21.09
CA ASP A 110 15.30 0.38 -20.05
C ASP A 110 16.00 0.01 -18.74
N GLN A 111 16.04 -1.27 -18.35
CA GLN A 111 16.80 -1.75 -17.19
C GLN A 111 18.31 -1.50 -17.36
N ALA A 112 18.84 -1.78 -18.56
CA ALA A 112 20.25 -1.54 -18.88
C ALA A 112 20.57 -0.03 -18.86
N PHE A 113 19.73 0.82 -19.45
CA PHE A 113 19.91 2.27 -19.41
C PHE A 113 19.72 2.88 -18.02
N ALA A 114 18.75 2.40 -17.24
CA ALA A 114 18.48 2.88 -15.88
C ALA A 114 19.67 2.72 -14.95
N THR A 115 20.37 1.58 -15.03
CA THR A 115 21.53 1.31 -14.18
C THR A 115 22.82 1.85 -14.78
N ASN A 116 23.18 1.47 -16.02
CA ASN A 116 24.50 1.76 -16.59
C ASN A 116 24.68 3.22 -17.03
N VAL A 117 23.60 3.94 -17.37
CA VAL A 117 23.68 5.30 -17.95
C VAL A 117 23.03 6.33 -17.02
N LYS A 118 21.73 6.16 -16.72
CA LYS A 118 20.98 7.09 -15.87
C LYS A 118 21.56 7.07 -14.44
N GLY A 119 21.85 5.89 -13.89
CA GLY A 119 22.51 5.72 -12.59
C GLY A 119 23.88 6.39 -12.47
N ALA A 120 24.75 6.22 -13.47
CA ALA A 120 26.06 6.90 -13.51
C ALA A 120 25.92 8.43 -13.59
N LEU A 121 25.00 8.94 -14.42
CA LEU A 121 24.67 10.37 -14.51
C LEU A 121 24.15 10.93 -13.17
N TRP A 122 23.25 10.21 -12.49
CA TRP A 122 22.71 10.64 -11.20
C TRP A 122 23.77 10.63 -10.09
N CYS A 123 24.62 9.59 -10.03
CA CYS A 123 25.73 9.54 -9.07
C CYS A 123 26.73 10.68 -9.32
N ALA A 124 27.11 10.91 -10.58
CA ALA A 124 28.00 12.01 -10.95
C ALA A 124 27.41 13.39 -10.59
N ARG A 125 26.14 13.64 -10.90
CA ARG A 125 25.45 14.90 -10.58
C ARG A 125 25.31 15.13 -9.07
N ALA A 126 24.90 14.11 -8.32
CA ALA A 126 24.74 14.22 -6.87
C ALA A 126 26.09 14.42 -6.17
N ALA A 127 27.15 13.71 -6.62
CA ALA A 127 28.48 13.78 -6.03
C ALA A 127 29.28 15.05 -6.39
N ARG A 128 28.93 15.76 -7.49
CA ARG A 128 29.65 16.98 -7.95
C ARG A 128 30.00 17.97 -6.81
N PRO A 129 29.10 18.33 -5.87
CA PRO A 129 29.43 19.29 -4.80
C PRO A 129 30.39 18.75 -3.74
N LEU A 130 30.48 17.43 -3.56
CA LEU A 130 31.42 16.78 -2.63
C LEU A 130 32.78 16.58 -3.31
N LEU A 131 32.76 16.20 -4.59
CA LEU A 131 33.94 16.07 -5.45
C LEU A 131 34.65 17.42 -5.62
N ALA A 132 33.91 18.52 -5.78
CA ALA A 132 34.47 19.88 -5.79
C ALA A 132 35.16 20.30 -4.47
N ARG A 133 35.04 19.50 -3.39
CA ARG A 133 35.75 19.67 -2.11
C ARG A 133 36.86 18.63 -1.89
N GLY A 134 37.06 17.71 -2.82
CA GLY A 134 38.05 16.63 -2.77
C GLY A 134 39.45 17.05 -3.24
N THR A 135 40.43 16.17 -3.01
CA THR A 135 41.85 16.35 -3.30
C THR A 135 42.24 15.60 -4.58
N ASP A 136 42.32 16.32 -5.71
CA ASP A 136 42.42 15.73 -7.06
C ASP A 136 41.22 14.79 -7.36
N PRO A 137 40.00 15.37 -7.41
CA PRO A 137 38.77 14.61 -7.49
C PRO A 137 38.56 13.98 -8.87
N CYS A 138 38.01 12.76 -8.89
CA CYS A 138 37.76 12.04 -10.14
C CYS A 138 36.52 11.13 -10.12
N ILE A 139 36.00 10.88 -11.32
CA ILE A 139 34.96 9.90 -11.61
C ILE A 139 35.53 8.87 -12.60
N VAL A 140 35.44 7.58 -12.25
CA VAL A 140 35.79 6.48 -13.15
C VAL A 140 34.54 5.64 -13.45
N ASN A 141 34.08 5.71 -14.69
CA ASN A 141 32.99 4.87 -15.18
C ASN A 141 33.55 3.49 -15.60
N VAL A 142 32.83 2.40 -15.36
CA VAL A 142 33.26 1.05 -15.79
C VAL A 142 32.42 0.56 -16.97
N SER A 143 33.10 0.29 -18.08
CA SER A 143 32.55 -0.18 -19.35
C SER A 143 32.99 -1.62 -19.65
N SER A 144 32.73 -2.09 -20.87
CA SER A 144 33.09 -3.44 -21.33
C SER A 144 33.20 -3.45 -22.86
N ILE A 145 33.80 -4.51 -23.41
CA ILE A 145 33.93 -4.80 -24.84
C ILE A 145 32.66 -4.54 -25.68
N GLY A 146 31.46 -4.69 -25.11
CA GLY A 146 30.18 -4.39 -25.78
C GLY A 146 29.95 -2.93 -26.16
N ALA A 147 30.79 -2.00 -25.68
CA ALA A 147 30.76 -0.59 -26.08
C ALA A 147 31.43 -0.33 -27.44
N SER A 148 32.37 -1.19 -27.85
CA SER A 148 33.20 -1.04 -29.06
C SER A 148 33.05 -2.20 -30.05
N HIS A 149 32.51 -3.33 -29.60
CA HIS A 149 32.25 -4.53 -30.39
C HIS A 149 30.81 -5.00 -30.16
N ALA A 150 30.30 -5.92 -30.99
CA ALA A 150 28.95 -6.48 -30.86
C ALA A 150 28.95 -7.99 -30.50
N PRO A 151 29.15 -8.36 -29.22
CA PRO A 151 28.93 -9.73 -28.77
C PRO A 151 27.48 -10.21 -28.96
N ALA A 152 27.31 -11.50 -29.24
CA ALA A 152 25.99 -12.12 -29.33
C ALA A 152 25.20 -11.99 -28.00
N ASN A 153 23.89 -11.82 -28.13
CA ASN A 153 22.91 -11.64 -27.05
C ASN A 153 23.19 -10.50 -26.05
N TYR A 154 24.08 -9.54 -26.38
CA TYR A 154 24.54 -8.50 -25.45
C TYR A 154 24.03 -7.08 -25.80
N LEU A 155 23.11 -6.96 -26.76
CA LEU A 155 22.69 -5.69 -27.36
C LEU A 155 22.27 -4.62 -26.32
N PRO A 156 21.39 -4.90 -25.33
CA PRO A 156 20.94 -3.87 -24.39
C PRO A 156 22.10 -3.34 -23.53
N VAL A 157 23.02 -4.21 -23.13
CA VAL A 157 24.17 -3.87 -22.29
C VAL A 157 25.24 -3.15 -23.10
N GLY A 158 25.53 -3.61 -24.32
CA GLY A 158 26.51 -3.00 -25.21
C GLY A 158 26.15 -1.56 -25.57
N ILE A 159 24.91 -1.32 -26.00
CA ILE A 159 24.42 0.04 -26.30
C ILE A 159 24.48 0.92 -25.04
N ALA A 160 24.09 0.41 -23.87
CA ALA A 160 24.15 1.17 -22.62
C ALA A 160 25.61 1.49 -22.19
N LYS A 161 26.58 0.60 -22.44
CA LYS A 161 28.00 0.88 -22.17
C LYS A 161 28.62 1.84 -23.20
N ALA A 162 28.25 1.76 -24.48
CA ALA A 162 28.62 2.77 -25.49
C ALA A 162 28.06 4.17 -25.13
N ALA A 163 26.82 4.23 -24.62
CA ALA A 163 26.22 5.46 -24.12
C ALA A 163 26.94 6.01 -22.88
N LEU A 164 27.40 5.15 -21.96
CA LEU A 164 28.23 5.53 -20.80
C LEU A 164 29.60 6.10 -21.21
N GLU A 165 30.25 5.51 -22.21
CA GLU A 165 31.50 6.05 -22.77
C GLU A 165 31.29 7.40 -23.46
N SER A 166 30.11 7.65 -24.04
CA SER A 166 29.77 8.98 -24.56
C SER A 166 29.46 9.99 -23.45
N LEU A 167 28.65 9.60 -22.45
CA LEU A 167 28.34 10.39 -21.26
C LEU A 167 29.62 10.87 -20.54
N THR A 168 30.64 10.00 -20.46
CA THR A 168 31.96 10.32 -19.89
C THR A 168 32.58 11.57 -20.50
N ARG A 169 32.52 11.74 -21.83
CA ARG A 169 33.06 12.92 -22.52
C ARG A 169 32.31 14.20 -22.17
N TYR A 170 30.98 14.13 -22.06
CA TYR A 170 30.16 15.29 -21.67
C TYR A 170 30.38 15.66 -20.20
N LEU A 171 30.42 14.69 -19.29
CA LEU A 171 30.71 14.93 -17.86
C LEU A 171 32.14 15.48 -17.65
N ALA A 172 33.12 15.02 -18.42
CA ALA A 172 34.50 15.52 -18.37
C ALA A 172 34.63 16.99 -18.80
N ALA A 173 33.79 17.46 -19.72
CA ALA A 173 33.73 18.86 -20.11
C ALA A 173 32.93 19.70 -19.10
N GLU A 174 31.75 19.21 -18.69
CA GLU A 174 30.81 19.88 -17.78
C GLU A 174 31.36 20.05 -16.36
N PHE A 175 32.19 19.12 -15.86
CA PHE A 175 32.77 19.19 -14.50
C PHE A 175 34.23 19.69 -14.48
N ALA A 176 34.77 20.14 -15.62
CA ALA A 176 36.13 20.65 -15.71
C ALA A 176 36.34 21.93 -14.88
N GLU A 177 35.29 22.76 -14.72
CA GLU A 177 35.33 24.00 -13.93
C GLU A 177 35.53 23.73 -12.42
N ASP A 178 35.05 22.59 -11.92
CA ASP A 178 35.27 22.12 -10.55
C ASP A 178 36.59 21.33 -10.39
N GLY A 179 37.39 21.22 -11.46
CA GLY A 179 38.63 20.43 -11.48
C GLY A 179 38.45 18.90 -11.48
N ILE A 180 37.23 18.40 -11.66
CA ILE A 180 36.90 16.96 -11.55
C ILE A 180 37.27 16.24 -12.86
N ARG A 181 38.16 15.25 -12.78
CA ARG A 181 38.53 14.39 -13.91
C ARG A 181 37.47 13.31 -14.13
N VAL A 182 36.99 13.07 -15.35
CA VAL A 182 36.00 12.02 -15.63
C VAL A 182 36.47 11.11 -16.76
N ASN A 183 36.64 9.82 -16.49
CA ASN A 183 37.17 8.84 -17.45
C ASN A 183 36.38 7.52 -17.43
N THR A 184 36.62 6.65 -18.42
CA THR A 184 36.13 5.26 -18.43
C THR A 184 37.29 4.28 -18.36
N ALA A 185 37.18 3.27 -17.49
CA ALA A 185 37.90 2.02 -17.58
C ALA A 185 37.07 1.01 -18.40
N SER A 186 37.64 0.40 -19.43
CA SER A 186 36.98 -0.59 -20.29
C SER A 186 37.91 -1.78 -20.52
N ALA A 187 37.36 -2.97 -20.75
CA ALA A 187 38.16 -4.17 -20.99
C ALA A 187 37.52 -5.15 -21.98
N ALA A 188 38.34 -6.08 -22.48
CA ALA A 188 37.88 -7.25 -23.23
C ALA A 188 36.96 -8.18 -22.40
N LEU A 189 36.56 -9.31 -22.99
CA LEU A 189 35.92 -10.39 -22.25
C LEU A 189 36.81 -10.87 -21.10
N LEU A 190 36.29 -10.82 -19.87
CA LEU A 190 36.97 -11.25 -18.66
C LEU A 190 36.62 -12.70 -18.29
N ASP A 191 37.57 -13.43 -17.70
CA ASP A 191 37.34 -14.74 -17.09
C ASP A 191 36.65 -14.60 -15.73
N ASN A 192 35.35 -14.30 -15.76
CA ASN A 192 34.50 -14.26 -14.57
C ASN A 192 33.13 -14.90 -14.85
N GLU A 193 32.28 -14.90 -13.83
CA GLU A 193 30.94 -15.50 -13.91
C GLU A 193 30.08 -14.86 -15.03
N VAL A 194 30.18 -13.53 -15.23
CA VAL A 194 29.46 -12.81 -16.29
C VAL A 194 29.97 -13.22 -17.68
N GLY A 195 31.29 -13.35 -17.84
CA GLY A 195 31.90 -13.86 -19.08
C GLY A 195 31.50 -15.29 -19.44
N ARG A 196 31.06 -16.09 -18.45
CA ARG A 196 30.57 -17.47 -18.66
C ARG A 196 29.07 -17.54 -19.00
N ARG A 197 28.34 -16.42 -18.96
CA ARG A 197 26.92 -16.34 -19.36
C ARG A 197 26.72 -16.05 -20.86
N PHE A 198 27.78 -15.82 -21.62
CA PHE A 198 27.69 -15.69 -23.09
C PHE A 198 27.27 -17.01 -23.77
N PRO A 199 26.40 -16.98 -24.80
CA PRO A 199 26.05 -18.18 -25.56
C PRO A 199 27.28 -18.87 -26.15
N GLY A 200 27.45 -20.16 -25.87
CA GLY A 200 28.62 -20.92 -26.32
C GLY A 200 29.94 -20.47 -25.69
N ALA A 201 29.92 -20.09 -24.41
CA ALA A 201 31.04 -19.49 -23.66
C ALA A 201 32.43 -20.09 -23.91
N ASP A 202 32.57 -21.42 -24.02
CA ASP A 202 33.87 -22.06 -24.31
C ASP A 202 34.41 -21.76 -25.72
N SER A 203 33.52 -21.70 -26.71
CA SER A 203 33.85 -21.30 -28.08
C SER A 203 34.17 -19.80 -28.13
N VAL A 204 33.38 -18.97 -27.45
CA VAL A 204 33.65 -17.52 -27.33
C VAL A 204 35.02 -17.28 -26.67
N ARG A 205 35.31 -17.94 -25.54
CA ARG A 205 36.63 -17.95 -24.88
C ARG A 205 37.73 -18.32 -25.87
N ALA A 206 37.62 -19.48 -26.52
CA ALA A 206 38.66 -20.00 -27.40
C ALA A 206 38.96 -19.04 -28.56
N ASN A 207 37.91 -18.51 -29.19
CA ASN A 207 38.02 -17.56 -30.29
C ASN A 207 38.62 -16.21 -29.83
N THR A 208 38.20 -15.68 -28.68
CA THR A 208 38.79 -14.46 -28.11
C THR A 208 40.26 -14.68 -27.74
N VAL A 209 40.61 -15.80 -27.08
CA VAL A 209 42.00 -16.14 -26.74
C VAL A 209 42.89 -16.29 -27.99
N ALA A 210 42.36 -16.85 -29.08
CA ALA A 210 43.09 -16.98 -30.35
C ALA A 210 43.20 -15.66 -31.15
N ALA A 211 42.33 -14.69 -30.88
CA ALA A 211 42.36 -13.36 -31.49
C ALA A 211 43.23 -12.36 -30.69
N THR A 212 43.24 -12.47 -29.36
CA THR A 212 44.01 -11.62 -28.43
C THR A 212 45.51 -11.94 -28.48
N PRO A 213 46.39 -11.01 -28.89
CA PRO A 213 47.84 -11.22 -28.96
C PRO A 213 48.51 -11.61 -27.63
N ALA A 214 47.94 -11.24 -26.48
CA ALA A 214 48.40 -11.68 -25.15
C ALA A 214 48.11 -13.17 -24.83
N GLY A 215 47.36 -13.90 -25.67
CA GLY A 215 47.15 -15.35 -25.54
C GLY A 215 46.29 -15.78 -24.34
N ARG A 216 45.56 -14.85 -23.71
CA ARG A 216 44.62 -15.10 -22.61
C ARG A 216 43.39 -14.18 -22.69
N LEU A 217 42.35 -14.51 -21.93
CA LEU A 217 41.33 -13.53 -21.54
C LEU A 217 41.91 -12.57 -20.50
N GLY A 218 41.26 -11.40 -20.36
CA GLY A 218 41.46 -10.58 -19.16
C GLY A 218 40.87 -11.26 -17.92
N ASP A 219 41.23 -10.79 -16.74
CA ASP A 219 40.62 -11.16 -15.46
C ASP A 219 40.05 -9.92 -14.73
N PRO A 220 39.32 -10.08 -13.61
CA PRO A 220 38.77 -8.93 -12.88
C PRO A 220 39.84 -7.98 -12.30
N ASP A 221 41.08 -8.43 -12.14
CA ASP A 221 42.17 -7.64 -11.58
C ASP A 221 42.80 -6.74 -12.67
N ASP A 222 42.94 -7.22 -13.93
CA ASP A 222 43.33 -6.38 -15.08
C ASP A 222 42.48 -5.10 -15.23
N LEU A 223 41.16 -5.21 -15.04
CA LEU A 223 40.24 -4.07 -15.13
C LEU A 223 40.25 -3.21 -13.86
N ALA A 224 40.50 -3.82 -12.69
CA ALA A 224 40.68 -3.06 -11.45
C ALA A 224 41.93 -2.17 -11.53
N ASP A 225 43.05 -2.67 -12.05
CA ASP A 225 44.30 -1.90 -12.24
C ASP A 225 44.08 -0.66 -13.13
N VAL A 226 43.26 -0.76 -14.19
CA VAL A 226 42.87 0.39 -15.02
C VAL A 226 42.08 1.43 -14.21
N VAL A 227 41.15 0.99 -13.35
CA VAL A 227 40.39 1.89 -12.45
C VAL A 227 41.31 2.56 -11.43
N LEU A 228 42.24 1.81 -10.81
CA LEU A 228 43.21 2.35 -9.85
C LEU A 228 44.13 3.38 -10.51
N LEU A 229 44.61 3.11 -11.73
CA LEU A 229 45.41 4.06 -12.51
C LEU A 229 44.64 5.36 -12.79
N LEU A 230 43.38 5.27 -13.22
CA LEU A 230 42.51 6.43 -13.50
C LEU A 230 42.08 7.21 -12.24
N ALA A 231 42.03 6.53 -11.08
CA ALA A 231 41.81 7.16 -9.78
C ALA A 231 43.08 7.83 -9.21
N SER A 232 44.27 7.40 -9.63
CA SER A 232 45.56 7.87 -9.09
C SER A 232 46.00 9.25 -9.59
N PRO A 233 46.89 9.95 -8.84
CA PRO A 233 47.61 11.13 -9.31
C PRO A 233 48.48 10.92 -10.57
N GLY A 234 48.70 9.66 -10.97
CA GLY A 234 49.41 9.29 -12.20
C GLY A 234 48.63 9.66 -13.47
N SER A 235 47.30 9.62 -13.42
CA SER A 235 46.41 9.94 -14.54
C SER A 235 45.89 11.40 -14.51
N ARG A 236 46.53 12.30 -13.75
CA ARG A 236 46.08 13.70 -13.60
C ARG A 236 45.98 14.52 -14.89
N PHE A 237 46.58 14.05 -15.99
CA PHE A 237 46.48 14.65 -17.33
C PHE A 237 45.54 13.88 -18.28
N VAL A 238 44.69 13.00 -17.73
CA VAL A 238 43.71 12.19 -18.46
C VAL A 238 42.31 12.59 -18.00
N THR A 239 41.50 13.11 -18.91
CA THR A 239 40.07 13.37 -18.70
C THR A 239 39.31 13.20 -20.03
N GLY A 240 38.06 12.75 -19.96
CA GLY A 240 37.20 12.45 -21.11
C GLY A 240 37.56 11.20 -21.90
N GLN A 241 38.51 10.38 -21.43
CA GLN A 241 39.04 9.24 -22.19
C GLN A 241 38.44 7.91 -21.75
N THR A 242 38.34 6.96 -22.69
CA THR A 242 38.25 5.52 -22.39
C THR A 242 39.65 4.94 -22.42
N LEU A 243 40.09 4.33 -21.32
CA LEU A 243 41.30 3.49 -21.29
C LEU A 243 40.89 2.02 -21.38
N LEU A 244 41.38 1.33 -22.41
CA LEU A 244 40.98 -0.03 -22.78
C LEU A 244 42.08 -1.05 -22.46
N ALA A 245 41.77 -2.05 -21.62
CA ALA A 245 42.61 -3.22 -21.38
C ALA A 245 42.03 -4.47 -22.07
N ASP A 246 42.55 -4.81 -23.25
CA ASP A 246 42.01 -5.86 -24.11
C ASP A 246 43.03 -6.94 -24.52
N GLY A 247 44.25 -6.91 -23.98
CA GLY A 247 45.34 -7.80 -24.37
C GLY A 247 45.79 -7.65 -25.84
N GLY A 248 45.38 -6.58 -26.51
CA GLY A 248 45.59 -6.32 -27.94
C GLY A 248 44.49 -6.87 -28.86
N LEU A 249 43.34 -7.31 -28.34
CA LEU A 249 42.23 -7.86 -29.14
C LEU A 249 41.80 -6.91 -30.29
N SER A 250 41.68 -5.61 -30.00
CA SER A 250 41.28 -4.57 -30.97
C SER A 250 42.33 -4.30 -32.05
N LEU A 251 43.54 -4.87 -31.93
CA LEU A 251 44.52 -4.89 -33.03
C LEU A 251 44.09 -5.83 -34.17
N MET A 252 43.06 -6.67 -33.95
CA MET A 252 42.46 -7.58 -34.93
C MET A 252 43.49 -8.47 -35.64
N ARG A 253 44.59 -8.81 -34.97
CA ARG A 253 45.78 -9.44 -35.59
C ARG A 253 45.43 -10.71 -36.37
N HIS A 254 44.52 -11.54 -35.86
CA HIS A 254 44.09 -12.78 -36.52
C HIS A 254 43.30 -12.55 -37.82
N ALA A 255 42.67 -11.38 -37.98
CA ALA A 255 41.94 -10.99 -39.19
C ALA A 255 42.76 -10.05 -40.12
N MET A 256 43.79 -9.39 -39.60
CA MET A 256 44.61 -8.39 -40.30
C MET A 256 45.98 -8.90 -40.77
N ALA A 257 46.49 -9.98 -40.20
CA ALA A 257 47.74 -10.61 -40.60
C ALA A 257 47.49 -12.03 -41.16
N PRO A 258 48.23 -12.48 -42.19
CA PRO A 258 48.10 -13.84 -42.70
C PRO A 258 48.51 -14.84 -41.61
N THR A 259 47.70 -15.90 -41.45
CA THR A 259 48.03 -17.04 -40.60
C THR A 259 49.39 -17.61 -41.01
N PRO A 260 50.35 -17.80 -40.09
CA PRO A 260 51.68 -18.30 -40.46
C PRO A 260 51.56 -19.69 -41.10
N SER A 261 52.12 -19.84 -42.30
CA SER A 261 51.96 -21.04 -43.11
C SER A 261 52.78 -22.21 -42.56
N THR A 262 52.11 -23.09 -41.81
CA THR A 262 52.62 -24.43 -41.48
C THR A 262 52.98 -25.16 -42.78
N PRO A 263 54.20 -25.69 -42.95
CA PRO A 263 54.62 -26.24 -44.23
C PRO A 263 54.03 -27.63 -44.53
N SER A 264 53.66 -27.85 -45.80
CA SER A 264 53.06 -29.07 -46.40
C SER A 264 51.60 -29.36 -45.98
N THR A 265 50.76 -30.03 -46.79
CA THR A 265 51.03 -30.83 -48.02
C THR A 265 49.95 -30.63 -49.10
N THR A 266 50.23 -31.05 -50.34
CA THR A 266 49.41 -30.90 -51.56
C THR A 266 48.20 -31.86 -51.69
N ALA A 267 47.07 -31.40 -52.27
CA ALA A 267 46.37 -32.03 -53.42
C ALA A 267 45.03 -31.33 -53.82
N SER A 268 44.68 -31.32 -55.12
CA SER A 268 43.33 -31.27 -55.80
C SER A 268 42.20 -30.36 -55.22
N SER A 269 41.61 -29.34 -55.90
CA SER A 269 40.78 -29.30 -57.14
C SER A 269 39.63 -30.35 -57.18
N THR A 270 38.35 -30.10 -57.53
CA THR A 270 37.63 -29.21 -58.52
C THR A 270 36.12 -29.01 -58.09
N LEU A 271 35.18 -28.18 -58.62
CA LEU A 271 35.04 -27.09 -59.64
C LEU A 271 33.62 -26.41 -59.53
N HIS A 272 33.42 -25.23 -60.17
CA HIS A 272 32.13 -24.54 -60.55
C HIS A 272 31.12 -24.08 -59.46
N GLY A 273 30.30 -23.02 -59.64
CA GLY A 273 30.27 -21.96 -60.70
C GLY A 273 29.01 -21.03 -60.67
N ASP A 274 29.21 -19.75 -61.06
CA ASP A 274 28.31 -18.78 -61.77
C ASP A 274 26.92 -18.32 -61.21
N GLU A 275 26.33 -17.12 -61.49
CA GLU A 275 26.80 -15.79 -61.99
C GLU A 275 25.77 -14.61 -61.75
N ARG A 276 26.28 -13.35 -61.68
CA ARG A 276 25.79 -11.97 -62.10
C ARG A 276 24.29 -11.52 -61.96
N HIS A 277 23.91 -10.34 -61.42
CA HIS A 277 24.12 -8.88 -61.76
C HIS A 277 23.26 -8.29 -62.93
N PRO A 278 22.94 -6.96 -63.05
CA PRO A 278 23.72 -5.75 -62.64
C PRO A 278 22.90 -4.51 -62.08
N VAL A 279 23.42 -3.26 -62.26
CA VAL A 279 23.10 -1.97 -61.55
C VAL A 279 23.01 -0.75 -62.50
N ARG A 280 22.38 0.40 -62.11
CA ARG A 280 22.76 1.76 -62.62
C ARG A 280 22.31 2.98 -61.76
N HIS A 281 22.94 4.15 -61.99
CA HIS A 281 22.80 5.45 -61.24
C HIS A 281 22.41 6.65 -62.13
N SER A 282 21.94 7.78 -61.54
CA SER A 282 22.38 9.17 -61.90
C SER A 282 21.86 10.30 -60.95
N ARG A 283 22.57 11.46 -60.97
CA ARG A 283 22.35 12.84 -60.41
C ARG A 283 23.27 13.82 -61.22
N PRO A 284 23.45 15.15 -60.98
CA PRO A 284 22.94 16.12 -59.96
C PRO A 284 21.97 17.21 -60.57
N THR A 285 21.96 18.56 -60.42
CA THR A 285 22.86 19.63 -59.87
C THR A 285 22.16 21.02 -59.69
N SER A 286 22.55 21.79 -58.65
CA SER A 286 22.67 23.29 -58.54
C SER A 286 21.45 24.23 -58.83
N THR A 287 21.37 25.52 -58.40
CA THR A 287 22.26 26.53 -57.73
C THR A 287 21.50 27.44 -56.73
N ASP A 288 22.22 28.08 -55.80
CA ASP A 288 21.85 29.22 -54.90
C ASP A 288 22.09 30.62 -55.58
N PRO A 289 22.06 31.86 -54.97
CA PRO A 289 22.06 32.28 -53.54
C PRO A 289 21.25 33.57 -53.10
N ALA A 290 21.30 33.91 -51.78
CA ALA A 290 21.38 35.28 -51.16
C ALA A 290 20.18 36.29 -51.23
N THR A 291 19.93 37.29 -50.33
CA THR A 291 20.46 37.74 -49.00
C THR A 291 19.50 38.78 -48.34
N ASP A 292 19.57 38.95 -47.00
CA ASP A 292 19.17 40.12 -46.14
C ASP A 292 17.70 40.65 -46.14
N GLY A 293 17.16 41.32 -45.09
CA GLY A 293 17.67 41.64 -43.74
C GLY A 293 16.69 42.51 -42.88
N GLU A 294 17.09 42.79 -41.62
CA GLU A 294 16.58 43.82 -40.66
C GLU A 294 15.19 43.71 -39.96
N SER A 295 15.04 44.50 -38.88
CA SER A 295 13.88 44.72 -37.99
C SER A 295 14.00 46.13 -37.36
N PRO A 296 12.94 46.81 -36.85
CA PRO A 296 12.77 46.84 -35.37
C PRO A 296 11.38 47.22 -34.76
N SER A 297 11.28 47.04 -33.43
CA SER A 297 10.61 47.89 -32.39
C SER A 297 9.08 48.14 -32.30
N ARG A 298 8.45 47.51 -31.27
CA ARG A 298 7.78 48.07 -30.03
C ARG A 298 6.76 49.26 -30.06
N VAL A 299 6.03 49.41 -28.92
CA VAL A 299 5.18 50.54 -28.40
C VAL A 299 3.64 50.35 -28.61
N THR A 300 2.69 50.49 -27.66
CA THR A 300 2.62 50.61 -26.16
C THR A 300 1.20 50.24 -25.64
N THR A 301 1.04 49.99 -24.33
CA THR A 301 -0.25 49.94 -23.56
C THR A 301 -0.82 51.33 -23.25
N PRO A 302 -2.13 51.50 -22.93
CA PRO A 302 -2.55 51.59 -21.50
C PRO A 302 -4.02 51.17 -21.13
N ASP A 303 -4.24 50.88 -19.84
CA ASP A 303 -5.55 50.87 -19.12
C ASP A 303 -5.78 52.25 -18.39
N PRO A 304 -6.82 52.54 -17.56
CA PRO A 304 -7.97 51.74 -17.07
C PRO A 304 -9.34 52.51 -17.03
N VAL A 305 -10.22 52.18 -16.05
CA VAL A 305 -11.53 52.79 -15.65
C VAL A 305 -12.77 52.24 -16.40
N GLY A 306 -13.92 51.91 -15.77
CA GLY A 306 -14.29 51.81 -14.34
C GLY A 306 -15.66 52.43 -13.98
N SER A 307 -16.61 51.66 -13.43
CA SER A 307 -17.89 52.16 -12.87
C SER A 307 -18.66 51.12 -12.04
N ASP A 308 -19.32 51.56 -10.95
CA ASP A 308 -20.23 50.75 -10.11
C ASP A 308 -21.58 50.45 -10.78
N HIS A 309 -22.32 49.47 -10.24
CA HIS A 309 -23.75 49.67 -9.89
C HIS A 309 -24.25 48.64 -8.86
N THR A 310 -24.97 49.11 -7.84
CA THR A 310 -25.60 48.32 -6.79
C THR A 310 -27.13 48.30 -6.93
N THR A 311 -27.77 47.18 -6.61
CA THR A 311 -29.23 47.09 -6.35
C THR A 311 -29.51 46.18 -5.15
N ALA A 312 -30.64 46.39 -4.48
CA ALA A 312 -30.89 45.90 -3.12
C ALA A 312 -31.95 44.78 -3.03
N SER A 313 -31.85 43.97 -1.98
CA SER A 313 -32.82 42.93 -1.62
C SER A 313 -33.89 43.43 -0.63
N VAL A 314 -35.10 42.87 -0.69
CA VAL A 314 -36.25 43.20 0.20
C VAL A 314 -36.71 41.92 0.95
N PRO A 315 -37.01 41.98 2.26
CA PRO A 315 -37.25 40.78 3.09
C PRO A 315 -38.75 40.46 3.37
N THR A 316 -38.97 39.50 4.29
CA THR A 316 -40.26 38.97 4.85
C THR A 316 -40.92 37.85 4.04
N THR A 317 -41.64 36.87 4.63
CA THR A 317 -42.21 36.72 5.98
C THR A 317 -41.94 35.34 6.62
N ASP A 318 -41.98 35.25 7.95
CA ASP A 318 -41.85 34.01 8.74
C ASP A 318 -43.13 33.17 8.82
N ARG A 319 -42.96 31.87 9.11
CA ARG A 319 -43.98 30.98 9.68
C ARG A 319 -43.39 30.24 10.90
N PRO A 320 -44.21 29.90 11.92
CA PRO A 320 -43.70 29.49 13.23
C PRO A 320 -42.95 28.15 13.18
N SER A 321 -41.76 28.13 13.78
CA SER A 321 -40.92 26.95 13.91
C SER A 321 -41.43 25.98 14.98
N LEU A 322 -41.29 24.68 14.70
CA LEU A 322 -41.34 23.62 15.71
C LEU A 322 -40.04 23.62 16.54
N PRO A 323 -40.01 23.00 17.74
CA PRO A 323 -38.85 23.03 18.63
C PRO A 323 -37.54 22.59 17.94
N THR A 324 -36.50 23.40 18.06
CA THR A 324 -35.31 23.37 17.18
C THR A 324 -34.10 22.63 17.74
N ASP A 325 -34.27 21.73 18.71
CA ASP A 325 -33.16 20.96 19.30
C ASP A 325 -33.25 19.48 18.85
N PRO A 326 -32.28 18.96 18.07
CA PRO A 326 -32.35 17.60 17.50
C PRO A 326 -32.20 16.48 18.54
N ASP A 327 -33.15 15.54 18.54
CA ASP A 327 -33.24 14.38 19.43
C ASP A 327 -31.96 13.51 19.37
N PRO A 328 -31.11 13.49 20.41
CA PRO A 328 -29.80 12.83 20.37
C PRO A 328 -29.87 11.32 20.20
N VAL A 329 -28.82 10.71 19.63
CA VAL A 329 -28.70 9.25 19.60
C VAL A 329 -27.92 8.75 20.82
N VAL A 330 -28.43 7.68 21.42
CA VAL A 330 -27.89 7.05 22.63
C VAL A 330 -27.68 5.56 22.41
N VAL A 331 -26.66 5.00 23.07
CA VAL A 331 -26.46 3.55 23.16
C VAL A 331 -27.29 3.00 24.32
N VAL A 332 -28.08 1.97 24.04
CA VAL A 332 -28.98 1.30 25.00
C VAL A 332 -28.57 -0.15 25.32
N GLY A 333 -27.70 -0.74 24.50
CA GLY A 333 -27.19 -2.10 24.71
C GLY A 333 -25.81 -2.31 24.08
N MET A 334 -25.03 -3.26 24.59
CA MET A 334 -23.69 -3.57 24.10
C MET A 334 -23.29 -5.02 24.38
N GLY A 335 -22.46 -5.60 23.50
CA GLY A 335 -21.95 -6.97 23.59
C GLY A 335 -20.68 -7.15 22.76
N LEU A 336 -19.83 -8.12 23.12
CA LEU A 336 -18.55 -8.36 22.45
C LEU A 336 -18.01 -9.78 22.68
N ALA A 337 -17.06 -10.16 21.83
CA ALA A 337 -16.08 -11.21 22.11
C ALA A 337 -14.69 -10.76 21.60
N VAL A 338 -13.68 -10.82 22.45
CA VAL A 338 -12.27 -10.46 22.18
C VAL A 338 -11.34 -11.41 22.97
N PRO A 339 -10.03 -11.48 22.69
CA PRO A 339 -9.09 -12.26 23.49
C PRO A 339 -9.25 -11.97 24.98
N GLY A 340 -9.44 -13.04 25.77
CA GLY A 340 -9.59 -12.97 27.23
C GLY A 340 -10.95 -12.45 27.75
N ALA A 341 -11.90 -12.10 26.87
CA ALA A 341 -13.22 -11.62 27.29
C ALA A 341 -14.35 -12.00 26.31
N SER A 342 -15.29 -12.83 26.79
CA SER A 342 -16.52 -13.17 26.07
C SER A 342 -17.72 -12.27 26.43
N ASP A 343 -17.53 -11.21 27.23
CA ASP A 343 -18.59 -10.30 27.64
C ASP A 343 -18.03 -8.91 28.04
N PRO A 344 -18.83 -7.82 28.03
CA PRO A 344 -18.36 -6.47 28.37
C PRO A 344 -17.80 -6.31 29.80
N ASP A 345 -18.36 -7.00 30.80
CA ASP A 345 -17.85 -6.91 32.18
C ASP A 345 -16.54 -7.73 32.31
N GLY A 346 -16.37 -8.78 31.51
CA GLY A 346 -15.12 -9.52 31.30
C GLY A 346 -14.04 -8.64 30.68
N PHE A 347 -14.40 -7.85 29.67
CA PHE A 347 -13.49 -6.89 29.06
C PHE A 347 -13.11 -5.78 30.04
N TRP A 348 -14.04 -5.29 30.87
CA TRP A 348 -13.69 -4.37 31.97
C TRP A 348 -12.74 -4.99 33.00
N ARG A 349 -12.97 -6.25 33.40
CA ARG A 349 -12.05 -7.01 34.28
C ARG A 349 -10.66 -7.16 33.66
N LEU A 350 -10.56 -7.32 32.35
CA LEU A 350 -9.30 -7.40 31.61
C LEU A 350 -8.61 -6.03 31.52
N LEU A 351 -9.34 -4.96 31.23
CA LEU A 351 -8.83 -3.58 31.15
C LEU A 351 -8.22 -3.08 32.47
N GLU A 352 -8.86 -3.33 33.62
CA GLU A 352 -8.33 -2.90 34.93
C GLU A 352 -7.20 -3.80 35.48
N ARG A 353 -7.01 -5.02 34.94
CA ARG A 353 -5.99 -5.99 35.41
C ARG A 353 -4.78 -6.14 34.48
N GLY A 354 -4.97 -5.91 33.18
CA GLY A 354 -4.05 -6.35 32.15
C GLY A 354 -3.95 -7.88 32.01
N GLY A 355 -3.10 -8.34 31.11
CA GLY A 355 -2.78 -9.75 30.90
C GLY A 355 -1.83 -9.96 29.72
N GLU A 356 -1.31 -11.17 29.55
CA GLU A 356 -0.78 -11.60 28.25
C GLU A 356 -1.93 -12.17 27.43
N GLN A 357 -2.06 -11.71 26.18
CA GLN A 357 -3.11 -12.12 25.23
C GLN A 357 -2.52 -12.45 23.85
N PHE A 358 -1.24 -12.12 23.60
CA PHE A 358 -0.55 -12.45 22.37
C PHE A 358 0.04 -13.85 22.49
N VAL A 359 -0.69 -14.85 22.00
CA VAL A 359 -0.30 -16.27 22.03
C VAL A 359 0.16 -16.72 20.64
N GLU A 360 0.92 -17.82 20.59
CA GLU A 360 1.16 -18.53 19.32
C GLU A 360 -0.16 -18.97 18.69
N VAL A 361 -0.19 -19.16 17.36
CA VAL A 361 -1.36 -19.69 16.66
C VAL A 361 -1.88 -20.97 17.35
N PRO A 362 -3.16 -21.02 17.76
CA PRO A 362 -3.76 -22.22 18.32
C PRO A 362 -3.71 -23.40 17.32
N PRO A 363 -3.40 -24.64 17.74
CA PRO A 363 -3.27 -25.79 16.83
C PRO A 363 -4.53 -26.15 16.05
N ASP A 364 -5.70 -25.72 16.52
CA ASP A 364 -7.01 -25.85 15.89
C ASP A 364 -7.30 -24.79 14.81
N ARG A 365 -6.41 -23.78 14.65
CA ARG A 365 -6.58 -22.69 13.68
C ARG A 365 -5.80 -22.93 12.38
N TRP A 366 -4.49 -23.12 12.43
CA TRP A 366 -3.67 -23.55 11.28
C TRP A 366 -2.26 -24.00 11.72
N PRO A 367 -1.56 -24.84 10.92
CA PRO A 367 -0.17 -25.20 11.18
C PRO A 367 0.75 -23.97 11.05
N ALA A 368 1.10 -23.33 12.17
CA ALA A 368 1.83 -22.06 12.19
C ALA A 368 3.13 -22.06 11.38
N HIS A 369 3.91 -23.14 11.46
CA HIS A 369 5.21 -23.28 10.80
C HIS A 369 5.11 -23.25 9.27
N ALA A 370 4.02 -23.75 8.69
CA ALA A 370 3.84 -23.80 7.24
C ALA A 370 3.67 -22.40 6.60
N PHE A 371 3.32 -21.39 7.41
CA PHE A 371 3.17 -19.99 6.99
C PHE A 371 4.27 -19.08 7.55
N HIS A 372 5.18 -19.58 8.39
CA HIS A 372 6.20 -18.78 9.08
C HIS A 372 7.59 -18.91 8.44
N ASP A 373 8.36 -17.83 8.43
CA ASP A 373 9.80 -17.82 8.14
C ASP A 373 10.46 -16.63 8.86
N ASP A 374 11.63 -16.84 9.45
CA ASP A 374 12.41 -15.78 10.12
C ASP A 374 12.98 -14.76 9.12
N ASP A 375 13.16 -15.12 7.84
CA ASP A 375 13.47 -14.14 6.79
C ASP A 375 12.21 -13.35 6.43
N PRO A 376 12.14 -12.04 6.75
CA PRO A 376 10.95 -11.25 6.44
C PRO A 376 10.77 -11.03 4.93
N ASP A 377 11.83 -11.14 4.12
CA ASP A 377 11.81 -11.06 2.64
C ASP A 377 11.36 -12.39 1.99
N ALA A 378 11.23 -13.50 2.74
CA ALA A 378 10.75 -14.78 2.20
C ALA A 378 9.37 -14.68 1.51
N PRO A 379 9.18 -15.23 0.30
CA PRO A 379 7.91 -15.14 -0.41
C PRO A 379 6.82 -15.94 0.32
N ASP A 380 5.59 -15.44 0.31
CA ASP A 380 4.40 -16.15 0.82
C ASP A 380 4.42 -16.54 2.34
N LYS A 381 5.38 -16.03 3.13
CA LYS A 381 5.52 -16.27 4.59
C LYS A 381 5.33 -15.01 5.46
N THR A 382 4.96 -15.19 6.74
CA THR A 382 5.00 -14.17 7.80
C THR A 382 6.19 -14.39 8.74
N TYR A 383 6.83 -13.31 9.23
CA TYR A 383 7.87 -13.39 10.27
C TYR A 383 7.31 -13.44 11.70
N GLN A 384 6.00 -13.56 11.85
CA GLN A 384 5.32 -13.49 13.14
C GLN A 384 4.25 -14.59 13.25
N SER A 385 4.34 -15.37 14.32
CA SER A 385 3.45 -16.48 14.69
C SER A 385 2.50 -16.12 15.85
N ARG A 386 2.77 -15.04 16.61
CA ARG A 386 1.95 -14.60 17.73
C ARG A 386 0.88 -13.60 17.32
N SER A 387 -0.31 -13.70 17.90
CA SER A 387 -1.43 -12.75 17.73
C SER A 387 -2.46 -12.89 18.85
N GLY A 388 -3.46 -12.00 18.88
CA GLY A 388 -4.55 -12.10 19.85
C GLY A 388 -5.65 -13.04 19.35
N PHE A 389 -5.78 -14.23 19.93
CA PHE A 389 -6.82 -15.19 19.53
C PHE A 389 -7.95 -15.26 20.55
N ILE A 390 -9.20 -15.45 20.09
CA ILE A 390 -10.32 -15.76 21.00
C ILE A 390 -10.20 -17.23 21.42
N THR A 391 -9.54 -17.44 22.57
CA THR A 391 -9.44 -18.70 23.28
C THR A 391 -10.38 -18.71 24.49
N ASP A 392 -10.68 -19.90 25.05
CA ASP A 392 -11.56 -20.10 26.22
C ASP A 392 -12.94 -19.42 26.10
N PHE A 393 -13.46 -19.32 24.87
CA PHE A 393 -14.71 -18.64 24.55
C PHE A 393 -15.90 -19.22 25.32
N THR A 394 -16.55 -18.38 26.11
CA THR A 394 -17.75 -18.72 26.87
C THR A 394 -18.98 -18.21 26.11
N PRO A 395 -19.73 -19.08 25.39
CA PRO A 395 -20.89 -18.66 24.61
C PRO A 395 -22.03 -18.18 25.50
N HIS A 396 -22.79 -17.20 25.02
CA HIS A 396 -24.02 -16.78 25.69
C HIS A 396 -25.05 -17.93 25.71
N PRO A 397 -25.82 -18.16 26.79
CA PRO A 397 -26.78 -19.27 26.86
C PRO A 397 -27.89 -19.30 25.79
N ARG A 398 -28.10 -18.20 25.05
CA ARG A 398 -29.02 -18.13 23.89
C ARG A 398 -28.34 -18.36 22.54
N LEU A 399 -27.01 -18.47 22.49
CA LEU A 399 -26.28 -18.89 21.30
C LEU A 399 -26.41 -20.41 21.15
N GLU A 400 -26.87 -20.86 19.99
CA GLU A 400 -27.05 -22.27 19.73
C GLU A 400 -25.66 -22.96 19.62
N PRO A 401 -25.41 -24.13 20.25
CA PRO A 401 -24.06 -24.70 20.34
C PRO A 401 -23.36 -24.88 18.99
N ASP A 402 -24.14 -25.38 18.02
CA ASP A 402 -23.76 -25.63 16.63
C ASP A 402 -24.07 -24.43 15.71
N PHE A 403 -24.35 -23.23 16.25
CA PHE A 403 -24.56 -22.04 15.44
C PHE A 403 -23.28 -21.69 14.66
N ALA A 404 -23.40 -21.75 13.34
CA ALA A 404 -22.40 -21.43 12.32
C ALA A 404 -21.04 -22.11 12.49
N ALA A 405 -20.57 -22.80 11.44
CA ALA A 405 -19.18 -23.23 11.38
C ALA A 405 -18.22 -22.02 11.43
N ASP A 406 -18.61 -20.89 10.85
CA ASP A 406 -17.76 -19.70 10.76
C ASP A 406 -17.60 -18.96 12.11
N PRO A 407 -16.37 -18.71 12.59
CA PRO A 407 -16.14 -18.02 13.86
C PRO A 407 -16.62 -16.57 13.88
N THR A 408 -16.57 -15.82 12.76
CA THR A 408 -16.98 -14.41 12.78
C THR A 408 -18.50 -14.26 12.90
N ALA A 409 -19.27 -15.10 12.20
CA ALA A 409 -20.73 -15.16 12.35
C ALA A 409 -21.10 -15.54 13.79
N LYS A 410 -20.40 -16.52 14.37
CA LYS A 410 -20.62 -16.99 15.75
C LYS A 410 -20.36 -15.88 16.78
N TRP A 411 -19.22 -15.20 16.71
CA TRP A 411 -18.88 -14.09 17.62
C TRP A 411 -19.75 -12.85 17.40
N LEU A 412 -20.15 -12.56 16.15
CA LEU A 412 -21.08 -11.47 15.83
C LEU A 412 -22.49 -11.75 16.38
N ARG A 413 -23.02 -12.96 16.21
CA ARG A 413 -24.31 -13.39 16.79
C ARG A 413 -24.29 -13.31 18.31
N HIS A 414 -23.26 -13.85 18.94
CA HIS A 414 -23.04 -13.79 20.39
C HIS A 414 -23.05 -12.33 20.90
N SER A 415 -22.32 -11.45 20.23
CA SER A 415 -22.26 -10.02 20.56
C SER A 415 -23.61 -9.33 20.36
N ALA A 416 -24.35 -9.67 19.31
CA ALA A 416 -25.69 -9.13 19.04
C ALA A 416 -26.74 -9.62 20.05
N ILE A 417 -26.69 -10.89 20.46
CA ILE A 417 -27.56 -11.46 21.52
C ILE A 417 -27.37 -10.68 22.81
N GLN A 418 -26.12 -10.49 23.27
CA GLN A 418 -25.79 -9.69 24.44
C GLN A 418 -26.30 -8.25 24.32
N ALA A 419 -26.03 -7.60 23.17
CA ALA A 419 -26.39 -6.21 22.96
C ALA A 419 -27.91 -5.96 22.88
N LEU A 420 -28.70 -6.98 22.51
CA LEU A 420 -30.17 -6.91 22.44
C LEU A 420 -30.88 -7.43 23.70
N GLU A 421 -30.20 -8.14 24.61
CA GLU A 421 -30.86 -8.85 25.74
C GLU A 421 -31.62 -7.94 26.71
N HIS A 422 -31.27 -6.66 26.81
CA HIS A 422 -31.90 -5.68 27.70
C HIS A 422 -32.46 -4.45 26.95
N VAL A 423 -32.67 -4.58 25.63
CA VAL A 423 -33.25 -3.52 24.79
C VAL A 423 -34.71 -3.83 24.49
N THR A 424 -35.62 -2.94 24.89
CA THR A 424 -37.05 -3.07 24.57
C THR A 424 -37.26 -2.90 23.07
N THR A 425 -38.05 -3.75 22.42
CA THR A 425 -38.44 -3.60 21.01
C THR A 425 -39.96 -3.65 20.87
N ARG A 426 -40.49 -3.01 19.83
CA ARG A 426 -41.93 -2.92 19.54
C ARG A 426 -42.26 -3.64 18.22
N PRO A 427 -43.44 -4.25 18.08
CA PRO A 427 -43.93 -4.74 16.79
C PRO A 427 -43.97 -3.60 15.76
N GLY A 428 -43.34 -3.79 14.61
CA GLY A 428 -43.22 -2.76 13.57
C GLY A 428 -42.06 -1.76 13.75
N ASP A 429 -41.15 -1.99 14.71
CA ASP A 429 -39.87 -1.25 14.76
C ASP A 429 -39.06 -1.52 13.49
N ARG A 430 -38.55 -0.46 12.88
CA ARG A 430 -37.67 -0.54 11.70
C ARG A 430 -36.22 -0.59 12.15
N PHE A 431 -35.49 -1.59 11.67
CA PHE A 431 -34.08 -1.82 12.04
C PHE A 431 -33.15 -1.38 10.91
N SER A 432 -32.13 -0.57 11.26
CA SER A 432 -30.92 -0.45 10.43
C SER A 432 -29.82 -1.25 11.07
N VAL A 433 -29.21 -2.18 10.34
CA VAL A 433 -28.05 -2.93 10.78
C VAL A 433 -26.84 -2.47 9.98
N CYS A 434 -25.76 -2.10 10.65
CA CYS A 434 -24.51 -1.74 9.99
C CYS A 434 -23.36 -2.49 10.67
N VAL A 435 -22.56 -3.23 9.89
CA VAL A 435 -21.49 -4.09 10.42
C VAL A 435 -20.19 -3.82 9.67
N GLY A 436 -19.16 -3.39 10.40
CA GLY A 436 -17.80 -3.31 9.87
C GLY A 436 -17.22 -4.70 9.63
N TYR A 437 -16.91 -5.05 8.37
CA TYR A 437 -16.40 -6.37 7.99
C TYR A 437 -15.57 -6.28 6.70
N THR A 438 -14.56 -7.15 6.53
CA THR A 438 -13.78 -7.20 5.28
C THR A 438 -14.49 -8.05 4.21
N PRO A 439 -14.57 -7.59 2.95
CA PRO A 439 -15.00 -8.44 1.84
C PRO A 439 -14.04 -9.61 1.58
N ASP A 440 -12.76 -9.53 2.01
CA ASP A 440 -11.84 -10.67 2.00
C ASP A 440 -12.30 -11.84 2.91
N GLY A 441 -13.29 -11.58 3.79
CA GLY A 441 -14.02 -12.57 4.56
C GLY A 441 -13.29 -13.16 5.77
N SER A 442 -13.64 -14.40 6.07
CA SER A 442 -13.14 -15.19 7.19
C SER A 442 -12.05 -16.19 6.76
N PRO A 443 -11.37 -16.86 7.70
CA PRO A 443 -10.54 -18.03 7.38
C PRO A 443 -11.28 -19.08 6.55
N HIS A 444 -12.57 -19.32 6.84
CA HIS A 444 -13.38 -20.32 6.15
C HIS A 444 -13.73 -19.90 4.71
N LEU A 445 -13.92 -18.60 4.43
CA LEU A 445 -14.06 -18.11 3.05
C LEU A 445 -12.76 -18.35 2.26
N GLN A 446 -11.61 -18.07 2.87
CA GLN A 446 -10.31 -18.28 2.26
C GLN A 446 -10.07 -19.78 1.98
N GLU A 447 -10.34 -20.66 2.93
CA GLU A 447 -10.27 -22.12 2.75
C GLU A 447 -11.24 -22.63 1.65
N ALA A 448 -12.46 -22.12 1.58
CA ALA A 448 -13.42 -22.46 0.53
C ALA A 448 -12.96 -22.03 -0.87
N LEU A 449 -12.34 -20.85 -0.99
CA LEU A 449 -11.76 -20.37 -2.26
C LEU A 449 -10.56 -21.23 -2.69
N VAL A 450 -9.67 -21.58 -1.76
CA VAL A 450 -8.54 -22.48 -2.03
C VAL A 450 -9.03 -23.86 -2.48
N ARG A 451 -10.03 -24.43 -1.82
CA ARG A 451 -10.69 -25.68 -2.24
C ARG A 451 -11.25 -25.57 -3.66
N GLY A 452 -11.96 -24.49 -3.97
CA GLY A 452 -12.53 -24.24 -5.31
C GLY A 452 -11.47 -24.17 -6.42
N GLU A 453 -10.30 -23.58 -6.17
CA GLU A 453 -9.19 -23.60 -7.14
C GLU A 453 -8.56 -24.99 -7.29
N LEU A 454 -8.41 -25.74 -6.19
CA LEU A 454 -7.90 -27.12 -6.25
C LEU A 454 -8.85 -28.04 -7.03
N GLU A 455 -10.16 -27.94 -6.81
CA GLU A 455 -11.17 -28.71 -7.53
C GLU A 455 -11.29 -28.30 -9.00
N ALA A 456 -11.12 -27.02 -9.33
CA ALA A 456 -11.14 -26.53 -10.71
C ALA A 456 -9.89 -26.89 -11.53
N LEU A 457 -8.75 -27.11 -10.87
CA LEU A 457 -7.48 -27.53 -11.49
C LEU A 457 -7.28 -29.05 -11.49
N ALA A 458 -8.20 -29.81 -10.88
CA ALA A 458 -8.15 -31.27 -10.80
C ALA A 458 -8.52 -31.95 -12.13
N ASP A 459 -7.92 -33.11 -12.40
CA ASP A 459 -8.41 -33.99 -13.47
C ASP A 459 -9.72 -34.64 -13.03
N PRO A 460 -10.74 -34.78 -13.90
CA PRO A 460 -12.04 -35.37 -13.51
C PRO A 460 -11.96 -36.77 -12.90
N GLU A 461 -10.93 -37.55 -13.23
CA GLU A 461 -10.68 -38.88 -12.65
C GLU A 461 -10.15 -38.84 -11.20
N HIS A 462 -9.50 -37.74 -10.80
CA HIS A 462 -8.96 -37.52 -9.45
C HIS A 462 -9.88 -36.63 -8.58
N ALA A 463 -10.98 -36.09 -9.11
CA ALA A 463 -11.82 -35.11 -8.41
C ALA A 463 -12.31 -35.57 -7.02
N ALA A 464 -12.67 -36.85 -6.86
CA ALA A 464 -13.09 -37.40 -5.56
C ALA A 464 -11.94 -37.52 -4.54
N GLU A 465 -10.70 -37.75 -5.01
CA GLU A 465 -9.49 -37.78 -4.19
C GLU A 465 -9.11 -36.35 -3.75
N VAL A 466 -9.17 -35.39 -4.68
CA VAL A 466 -8.88 -33.97 -4.42
C VAL A 466 -9.89 -33.38 -3.42
N ALA A 467 -11.18 -33.68 -3.59
CA ALA A 467 -12.21 -33.31 -2.63
C ALA A 467 -11.91 -33.89 -1.23
N ALA A 468 -11.56 -35.17 -1.13
CA ALA A 468 -11.21 -35.83 0.13
C ALA A 468 -9.92 -35.29 0.78
N PHE A 469 -8.94 -34.87 -0.03
CA PHE A 469 -7.73 -34.20 0.42
C PHE A 469 -8.04 -32.81 0.99
N ALA A 470 -8.77 -31.97 0.25
CA ALA A 470 -9.20 -30.65 0.71
C ALA A 470 -10.01 -30.76 2.01
N ASP A 471 -10.96 -31.70 2.07
CA ASP A 471 -11.73 -32.05 3.27
C ASP A 471 -10.88 -32.46 4.49
N ARG A 472 -9.64 -32.92 4.29
CA ARG A 472 -8.70 -33.28 5.37
C ARG A 472 -7.86 -32.09 5.85
N VAL A 473 -7.55 -31.12 4.98
CA VAL A 473 -6.52 -30.08 5.23
C VAL A 473 -7.06 -28.64 5.23
N LEU A 474 -8.29 -28.45 4.76
CA LEU A 474 -9.06 -27.20 4.77
C LEU A 474 -10.40 -27.45 5.49
N PRO A 475 -10.42 -27.79 6.80
CA PRO A 475 -11.64 -28.23 7.47
C PRO A 475 -12.73 -27.14 7.53
N GLY A 476 -12.35 -25.85 7.51
CA GLY A 476 -13.25 -24.70 7.48
C GLY A 476 -13.94 -24.50 6.13
N SER A 477 -13.44 -25.10 5.04
CA SER A 477 -14.10 -25.05 3.72
C SER A 477 -15.43 -25.82 3.65
N ARG A 478 -15.74 -26.66 4.66
CA ARG A 478 -16.93 -27.54 4.70
C ARG A 478 -18.24 -26.79 5.01
N THR A 479 -18.40 -25.59 4.49
CA THR A 479 -19.60 -24.77 4.68
C THR A 479 -20.70 -25.18 3.69
N GLY A 480 -21.93 -25.39 4.16
CA GLY A 480 -23.09 -25.67 3.30
C GLY A 480 -23.50 -24.51 2.37
N HIS A 481 -22.96 -23.31 2.61
CA HIS A 481 -23.10 -22.10 1.81
C HIS A 481 -21.92 -21.16 2.10
N LEU A 482 -21.50 -20.31 1.15
CA LEU A 482 -20.36 -19.43 1.38
C LEU A 482 -20.54 -18.45 2.56
N PRO A 483 -19.51 -18.26 3.42
CA PRO A 483 -19.41 -17.17 4.38
C PRO A 483 -18.97 -15.82 3.74
N LEU A 484 -19.68 -15.36 2.71
CA LEU A 484 -19.53 -13.99 2.18
C LEU A 484 -20.01 -12.95 3.20
N SER A 485 -19.51 -11.71 3.12
CA SER A 485 -19.76 -10.62 4.10
C SER A 485 -21.24 -10.44 4.44
N HIS A 486 -22.09 -10.30 3.42
CA HIS A 486 -23.53 -10.11 3.60
C HIS A 486 -24.20 -11.36 4.20
N ARG A 487 -23.73 -12.58 3.86
CA ARG A 487 -24.21 -13.84 4.45
C ARG A 487 -23.81 -13.96 5.92
N ILE A 488 -22.57 -13.60 6.28
CA ILE A 488 -22.11 -13.51 7.69
C ILE A 488 -23.00 -12.59 8.51
N GLY A 489 -23.32 -11.40 8.00
CA GLY A 489 -24.23 -10.47 8.67
C GLY A 489 -25.67 -11.00 8.78
N GLN A 490 -26.21 -11.55 7.68
CA GLN A 490 -27.56 -12.14 7.63
C GLN A 490 -27.70 -13.32 8.61
N ASP A 491 -26.78 -14.29 8.56
CA ASP A 491 -26.82 -15.49 9.41
C ASP A 491 -26.68 -15.15 10.89
N ALA A 492 -25.74 -14.26 11.24
CA ALA A 492 -25.51 -13.86 12.62
C ALA A 492 -26.77 -13.25 13.26
N LEU A 493 -27.53 -12.49 12.47
CA LEU A 493 -28.67 -11.69 12.95
C LEU A 493 -30.05 -12.31 12.68
N ARG A 494 -30.13 -13.40 11.89
CA ARG A 494 -31.38 -14.11 11.60
C ARG A 494 -32.09 -14.49 12.91
N GLY A 495 -33.35 -14.07 13.04
CA GLY A 495 -34.18 -14.29 14.24
C GLY A 495 -33.84 -13.41 15.46
N LEU A 496 -32.88 -12.48 15.36
CA LEU A 496 -32.59 -11.46 16.37
C LEU A 496 -33.16 -10.08 16.00
N VAL A 497 -33.30 -9.83 14.70
CA VAL A 497 -33.95 -8.65 14.09
C VAL A 497 -35.04 -9.13 13.11
N PRO A 498 -35.99 -8.27 12.69
CA PRO A 498 -36.95 -8.57 11.64
C PRO A 498 -36.30 -8.96 10.30
N ASP A 499 -36.97 -9.77 9.48
CA ASP A 499 -36.44 -10.21 8.18
C ASP A 499 -36.33 -9.07 7.14
N ASP A 500 -37.05 -7.96 7.36
CA ASP A 500 -36.95 -6.70 6.57
C ASP A 500 -35.92 -5.71 7.15
N ALA A 501 -35.13 -6.11 8.16
CA ALA A 501 -34.06 -5.29 8.71
C ALA A 501 -32.96 -5.08 7.66
N ARG A 502 -32.76 -3.81 7.26
CA ARG A 502 -31.75 -3.46 6.25
C ARG A 502 -30.34 -3.66 6.82
N LEU A 503 -29.62 -4.63 6.26
CA LEU A 503 -28.20 -4.84 6.49
C LEU A 503 -27.34 -3.94 5.59
N VAL A 504 -26.23 -3.44 6.13
CA VAL A 504 -25.14 -2.82 5.36
C VAL A 504 -23.82 -3.36 5.92
N MET A 505 -23.08 -4.13 5.12
CA MET A 505 -21.69 -4.46 5.44
C MET A 505 -20.79 -3.31 4.97
N VAL A 506 -19.87 -2.89 5.83
CA VAL A 506 -19.06 -1.67 5.67
C VAL A 506 -17.58 -2.02 5.71
N ASP A 507 -16.84 -1.57 4.71
CA ASP A 507 -15.39 -1.70 4.63
C ASP A 507 -14.69 -0.34 4.45
N THR A 508 -14.05 0.09 5.54
CA THR A 508 -13.04 1.13 5.61
C THR A 508 -11.80 0.62 6.34
N ALA A 509 -11.48 -0.67 6.20
CA ALA A 509 -10.49 -1.38 6.99
C ALA A 509 -10.66 -1.15 8.51
N CYS A 510 -9.63 -0.64 9.17
CA CYS A 510 -9.52 -0.51 10.62
C CYS A 510 -10.50 0.51 11.26
N SER A 511 -11.22 1.31 10.46
CA SER A 511 -12.22 2.29 10.93
C SER A 511 -13.68 1.84 10.73
N SER A 512 -13.91 0.66 10.16
CA SER A 512 -15.23 0.23 9.63
C SER A 512 -16.36 0.24 10.63
N SER A 513 -16.14 -0.21 11.87
CA SER A 513 -17.17 -0.19 12.90
C SER A 513 -17.54 1.22 13.40
N LEU A 514 -16.69 2.23 13.22
CA LEU A 514 -17.07 3.63 13.49
C LEU A 514 -17.94 4.19 12.34
N TYR A 515 -17.63 3.86 11.09
CA TYR A 515 -18.49 4.16 9.93
C TYR A 515 -19.84 3.46 10.03
N ALA A 516 -19.87 2.21 10.52
CA ALA A 516 -21.12 1.48 10.76
C ALA A 516 -21.98 2.12 11.86
N ILE A 517 -21.36 2.61 12.95
CA ILE A 517 -22.06 3.38 13.99
C ILE A 517 -22.60 4.71 13.43
N ASP A 518 -21.79 5.44 12.65
CA ASP A 518 -22.19 6.70 12.00
C ASP A 518 -23.38 6.52 11.04
N LEU A 519 -23.39 5.47 10.22
CA LEU A 519 -24.53 5.13 9.35
C LEU A 519 -25.81 4.82 10.15
N GLY A 520 -25.71 4.05 11.24
CA GLY A 520 -26.85 3.77 12.11
C GLY A 520 -27.39 5.02 12.81
N ILE A 521 -26.52 5.94 13.24
CA ILE A 521 -26.93 7.24 13.77
C ILE A 521 -27.71 8.04 12.71
N ARG A 522 -27.21 8.13 11.47
CA ARG A 522 -27.91 8.84 10.38
C ARG A 522 -29.29 8.24 10.11
N ASP A 523 -29.41 6.92 10.13
CA ASP A 523 -30.68 6.24 9.89
C ASP A 523 -31.70 6.44 11.03
N LEU A 524 -31.24 6.55 12.28
CA LEU A 524 -32.07 6.95 13.42
C LEU A 524 -32.51 8.42 13.34
N VAL A 525 -31.57 9.33 13.06
CA VAL A 525 -31.82 10.79 13.02
C VAL A 525 -32.71 11.19 11.84
N ALA A 526 -32.51 10.58 10.68
CA ALA A 526 -33.40 10.76 9.52
C ALA A 526 -34.74 9.99 9.66
N GLY A 527 -34.97 9.29 10.78
CA GLY A 527 -36.20 8.55 11.03
C GLY A 527 -36.45 7.38 10.08
N ARG A 528 -35.41 6.86 9.40
CA ARG A 528 -35.46 5.64 8.56
C ARG A 528 -35.50 4.37 9.41
N ALA A 529 -34.91 4.42 10.60
CA ALA A 529 -34.94 3.36 11.59
C ALA A 529 -35.38 3.90 12.95
N ASP A 530 -35.85 2.98 13.80
CA ASP A 530 -36.22 3.25 15.19
C ASP A 530 -35.29 2.54 16.18
N VAL A 531 -34.61 1.48 15.71
CA VAL A 531 -33.48 0.81 16.38
C VAL A 531 -32.34 0.66 15.38
N ALA A 532 -31.10 0.96 15.79
CA ALA A 532 -29.90 0.65 15.01
C ALA A 532 -29.05 -0.39 15.72
N VAL A 533 -28.59 -1.42 14.99
CA VAL A 533 -27.67 -2.45 15.47
C VAL A 533 -26.36 -2.26 14.75
N CYS A 534 -25.38 -1.67 15.44
CA CYS A 534 -24.12 -1.22 14.85
C CYS A 534 -22.94 -2.00 15.44
N GLY A 535 -22.02 -2.47 14.61
CA GLY A 535 -20.92 -3.27 15.11
C GLY A 535 -19.82 -3.54 14.10
N GLY A 536 -19.08 -4.62 14.34
CA GLY A 536 -18.10 -5.17 13.42
C GLY A 536 -17.56 -6.50 13.91
N ALA A 537 -16.98 -7.27 12.99
CA ALA A 537 -16.34 -8.54 13.29
C ALA A 537 -15.08 -8.74 12.42
N PHE A 538 -14.13 -9.52 12.93
CA PHE A 538 -12.92 -9.92 12.22
C PHE A 538 -12.36 -11.20 12.86
N ALA A 539 -11.80 -12.11 12.06
CA ALA A 539 -11.05 -13.27 12.51
C ALA A 539 -9.71 -13.30 11.76
N LEU A 540 -8.62 -13.61 12.46
CA LEU A 540 -7.31 -13.69 11.83
C LEU A 540 -7.19 -14.94 10.95
N ALA A 541 -6.60 -14.77 9.77
CA ALA A 541 -6.33 -15.81 8.77
C ALA A 541 -4.85 -15.72 8.30
N PRO A 542 -4.23 -16.83 7.83
CA PRO A 542 -2.83 -16.82 7.39
C PRO A 542 -2.51 -15.83 6.26
N PRO A 543 -3.29 -15.72 5.17
CA PRO A 543 -2.95 -14.82 4.05
C PRO A 543 -2.84 -13.35 4.45
N GLY A 544 -3.69 -12.89 5.37
CA GLY A 544 -3.64 -11.53 5.91
C GLY A 544 -2.33 -11.26 6.64
N SER A 545 -1.88 -12.19 7.49
CA SER A 545 -0.59 -12.10 8.20
C SER A 545 0.61 -12.12 7.25
N VAL A 546 0.60 -13.05 6.28
CA VAL A 546 1.63 -13.16 5.22
C VAL A 546 1.76 -11.85 4.43
N LEU A 547 0.64 -11.28 3.99
CA LEU A 547 0.61 -10.05 3.21
C LEU A 547 1.02 -8.82 4.05
N PHE A 548 0.56 -8.72 5.30
CA PHE A 548 0.93 -7.60 6.19
C PHE A 548 2.41 -7.63 6.62
N ALA A 549 3.03 -8.82 6.67
CA ALA A 549 4.47 -8.95 6.87
C ALA A 549 5.28 -8.25 5.75
N LYS A 550 4.78 -8.21 4.50
CA LYS A 550 5.49 -7.58 3.38
C LYS A 550 5.50 -6.06 3.43
N VAL A 551 4.49 -5.41 4.03
CA VAL A 551 4.53 -3.97 4.37
C VAL A 551 5.32 -3.67 5.65
N ARG A 552 6.02 -4.67 6.22
CA ARG A 552 6.91 -4.55 7.40
C ARG A 552 6.21 -4.01 8.67
N GLY A 553 4.89 -4.12 8.74
CA GLY A 553 4.09 -3.47 9.79
C GLY A 553 3.80 -4.32 11.04
N LEU A 554 4.10 -5.62 11.03
CA LEU A 554 3.87 -6.49 12.19
C LEU A 554 4.94 -6.28 13.28
N SER A 555 4.54 -6.35 14.56
CA SER A 555 5.48 -6.35 15.69
C SER A 555 6.49 -7.48 15.55
N ARG A 556 7.76 -7.22 15.90
CA ARG A 556 8.84 -8.22 15.92
C ARG A 556 9.00 -8.86 17.30
N THR A 557 8.72 -8.09 18.35
CA THR A 557 8.80 -8.52 19.74
C THR A 557 7.58 -9.32 20.22
N GLY A 558 6.59 -9.56 19.35
CA GLY A 558 5.46 -10.44 19.63
C GLY A 558 4.42 -9.85 20.59
N ALA A 559 4.40 -8.52 20.76
CA ALA A 559 3.38 -7.81 21.52
C ALA A 559 3.28 -6.33 21.11
N VAL A 560 2.06 -5.80 21.05
CA VAL A 560 1.81 -4.38 20.73
C VAL A 560 2.18 -3.47 21.91
N ARG A 561 2.93 -2.39 21.64
CA ARG A 561 3.20 -1.30 22.60
C ARG A 561 2.71 0.05 22.08
N ALA A 562 1.39 0.19 21.93
CA ALA A 562 0.77 1.41 21.44
C ALA A 562 1.16 2.64 22.28
N LEU A 563 1.50 3.74 21.60
CA LEU A 563 2.00 5.03 22.14
C LEU A 563 3.38 5.00 22.83
N ASP A 564 4.04 3.85 22.96
CA ASP A 564 5.31 3.73 23.67
C ASP A 564 6.54 4.00 22.78
N ARG A 565 7.66 4.37 23.39
CA ARG A 565 8.97 4.51 22.71
C ARG A 565 9.48 3.20 22.10
N ASP A 566 9.18 2.06 22.72
CA ASP A 566 9.65 0.72 22.35
C ASP A 566 8.60 -0.02 21.46
N ALA A 567 7.75 0.76 20.78
CA ALA A 567 6.81 0.31 19.75
C ALA A 567 7.54 -0.14 18.47
N ASP A 568 7.14 -1.30 17.91
CA ASP A 568 7.83 -1.94 16.79
C ASP A 568 6.90 -2.49 15.69
N GLY A 569 5.58 -2.35 15.83
CA GLY A 569 4.58 -2.82 14.87
C GLY A 569 3.25 -3.20 15.54
N VAL A 570 2.26 -3.57 14.71
CA VAL A 570 0.95 -4.06 15.15
C VAL A 570 0.93 -5.59 15.26
N LEU A 571 0.03 -6.14 16.07
CA LEU A 571 -0.46 -7.51 15.92
C LEU A 571 -1.97 -7.45 15.78
N PHE A 572 -2.50 -8.17 14.80
CA PHE A 572 -3.94 -8.31 14.65
C PHE A 572 -4.50 -9.29 15.69
N SER A 573 -5.81 -9.25 15.89
CA SER A 573 -6.51 -10.16 16.77
C SER A 573 -7.90 -10.49 16.27
N ASP A 574 -8.42 -11.65 16.66
CA ASP A 574 -9.84 -11.96 16.52
C ASP A 574 -10.68 -10.94 17.32
N GLY A 575 -11.89 -10.61 16.85
CA GLY A 575 -12.80 -9.78 17.63
C GLY A 575 -14.15 -9.54 16.97
N ALA A 576 -15.19 -9.47 17.78
CA ALA A 576 -16.51 -8.96 17.41
C ALA A 576 -17.04 -8.01 18.49
N GLY A 577 -17.84 -7.05 18.07
CA GLY A 577 -18.55 -6.15 18.98
C GLY A 577 -19.80 -5.57 18.35
N VAL A 578 -20.83 -5.36 19.17
CA VAL A 578 -22.12 -4.77 18.77
C VAL A 578 -22.56 -3.78 19.84
N VAL A 579 -23.07 -2.63 19.39
CA VAL A 579 -23.83 -1.67 20.19
C VAL A 579 -25.20 -1.47 19.57
N VAL A 580 -26.23 -1.39 20.40
CA VAL A 580 -27.60 -1.09 19.97
C VAL A 580 -27.91 0.36 20.35
N ALA A 581 -28.35 1.13 19.37
CA ALA A 581 -28.60 2.56 19.51
C ALA A 581 -30.05 2.93 19.16
N LYS A 582 -30.53 4.01 19.80
CA LYS A 582 -31.86 4.59 19.62
C LYS A 582 -31.78 6.11 19.71
N ARG A 583 -32.82 6.80 19.24
CA ARG A 583 -33.06 8.21 19.61
C ARG A 583 -33.36 8.32 21.12
N LEU A 584 -32.95 9.40 21.77
CA LEU A 584 -33.06 9.58 23.22
C LEU A 584 -34.52 9.61 23.68
N SER A 585 -35.40 10.33 22.97
CA SER A 585 -36.84 10.32 23.28
C SER A 585 -37.43 8.90 23.20
N ARG A 586 -36.97 8.10 22.24
CA ARG A 586 -37.41 6.72 22.03
C ARG A 586 -36.90 5.79 23.13
N ALA A 587 -35.62 5.90 23.51
CA ALA A 587 -35.03 5.11 24.60
C ALA A 587 -35.73 5.38 25.94
N LEU A 588 -36.01 6.66 26.25
CA LEU A 588 -36.74 7.06 27.44
C LEU A 588 -38.20 6.57 27.43
N ALA A 589 -38.86 6.55 26.26
CA ALA A 589 -40.22 6.03 26.10
C ALA A 589 -40.31 4.50 26.12
N ASP A 590 -39.18 3.80 25.92
CA ASP A 590 -39.03 2.34 25.99
C ASP A 590 -38.53 1.86 27.37
N GLY A 591 -38.06 2.78 28.21
CA GLY A 591 -37.50 2.48 29.52
C GLY A 591 -36.08 1.89 29.48
N ASP A 592 -35.36 2.00 28.37
CA ASP A 592 -34.03 1.40 28.22
C ASP A 592 -32.99 2.06 29.14
N ALA A 593 -31.97 1.28 29.54
CA ALA A 593 -30.80 1.82 30.22
C ALA A 593 -29.88 2.58 29.25
N ILE A 594 -29.76 3.89 29.42
CA ILE A 594 -28.87 4.71 28.58
C ILE A 594 -27.42 4.55 29.04
N LEU A 595 -26.58 3.95 28.19
CA LEU A 595 -25.17 3.67 28.46
C LEU A 595 -24.26 4.87 28.12
N GLY A 596 -24.65 5.69 27.14
CA GLY A 596 -23.93 6.88 26.71
C GLY A 596 -24.59 7.58 25.52
N VAL A 597 -24.20 8.82 25.25
CA VAL A 597 -24.68 9.63 24.12
C VAL A 597 -23.65 9.62 23.01
N LEU A 598 -24.08 9.34 21.77
CA LEU A 598 -23.24 9.44 20.57
C LEU A 598 -23.36 10.88 20.05
N ALA A 599 -22.45 11.74 20.53
CA ALA A 599 -22.61 13.19 20.38
C ALA A 599 -22.33 13.66 18.95
N GLY A 600 -21.30 13.14 18.29
CA GLY A 600 -20.94 13.52 16.92
C GLY A 600 -19.74 12.76 16.37
N SER A 601 -19.68 12.60 15.04
CA SER A 601 -18.58 11.99 14.31
C SER A 601 -17.94 12.99 13.36
N GLY A 602 -16.67 12.74 13.05
CA GLY A 602 -15.99 13.33 11.92
C GLY A 602 -15.31 12.24 11.12
N LEU A 603 -15.63 12.20 9.82
CA LEU A 603 -15.07 11.25 8.87
C LEU A 603 -14.15 11.99 7.90
N SER A 604 -13.06 11.38 7.45
CA SER A 604 -12.20 11.95 6.41
C SER A 604 -11.51 10.89 5.53
N ALA A 605 -11.04 11.30 4.37
CA ALA A 605 -10.05 10.58 3.59
C ALA A 605 -8.72 11.35 3.56
N ASP A 606 -7.59 10.63 3.53
CA ASP A 606 -6.23 11.21 3.53
C ASP A 606 -5.89 12.00 2.25
N GLY A 607 -6.61 11.73 1.15
CA GLY A 607 -6.35 12.33 -0.15
C GLY A 607 -5.02 11.87 -0.75
N ARG A 608 -4.19 12.83 -1.19
CA ARG A 608 -2.96 12.55 -1.95
C ARG A 608 -1.74 12.39 -1.05
N GLY A 609 -1.45 11.14 -0.67
CA GLY A 609 -0.29 10.73 0.15
C GLY A 609 0.89 10.13 -0.63
N LYS A 610 1.99 9.83 0.08
CA LYS A 610 3.25 9.26 -0.47
C LYS A 610 3.12 7.80 -0.91
N ALA A 611 2.33 7.02 -0.19
CA ALA A 611 1.95 5.65 -0.47
C ALA A 611 0.55 5.44 0.15
N ILE A 612 -0.24 4.50 -0.39
CA ILE A 612 -1.64 4.31 0.03
C ILE A 612 -1.79 3.64 1.42
N TYR A 613 -0.69 3.12 1.95
CA TYR A 613 -0.56 2.57 3.30
C TYR A 613 0.10 3.54 4.30
N ALA A 614 0.59 4.70 3.85
CA ALA A 614 1.31 5.65 4.70
C ALA A 614 0.32 6.61 5.39
N PRO A 615 0.34 6.74 6.72
CA PRO A 615 -0.66 7.53 7.46
C PRO A 615 -0.50 9.04 7.23
N SER A 616 -1.63 9.75 7.17
CA SER A 616 -1.67 11.22 7.08
C SER A 616 -2.24 11.86 8.34
N SER A 617 -1.39 12.55 9.12
CA SER A 617 -1.86 13.40 10.23
C SER A 617 -2.83 14.49 9.75
N GLY A 618 -2.70 14.97 8.51
CA GLY A 618 -3.63 15.93 7.90
C GLY A 618 -5.03 15.36 7.66
N GLY A 619 -5.15 14.07 7.32
CA GLY A 619 -6.45 13.38 7.24
C GLY A 619 -7.06 13.17 8.63
N GLN A 620 -6.24 12.74 9.59
CA GLN A 620 -6.65 12.49 10.97
C GLN A 620 -7.12 13.77 11.68
N SER A 621 -6.37 14.88 11.56
CA SER A 621 -6.78 16.21 12.06
C SER A 621 -8.09 16.71 11.42
N LEU A 622 -8.33 16.38 10.14
CA LEU A 622 -9.59 16.73 9.47
C LEU A 622 -10.78 15.93 10.01
N ALA A 623 -10.59 14.66 10.41
CA ALA A 623 -11.61 13.88 11.10
C ALA A 623 -11.91 14.43 12.50
N ILE A 624 -10.88 14.73 13.31
CA ILE A 624 -11.04 15.32 14.65
C ILE A 624 -11.79 16.67 14.56
N SER A 625 -11.35 17.55 13.65
CA SER A 625 -11.96 18.86 13.40
C SER A 625 -13.44 18.76 13.03
N ARG A 626 -13.80 17.82 12.14
CA ARG A 626 -15.20 17.58 11.74
C ARG A 626 -16.10 17.13 12.90
N ALA A 627 -15.60 16.29 13.79
CA ALA A 627 -16.35 15.79 14.95
C ALA A 627 -16.69 16.91 15.95
N LEU A 628 -15.73 17.81 16.20
CA LEU A 628 -15.90 18.96 17.09
C LEU A 628 -16.80 20.04 16.46
N ALA A 629 -16.62 20.33 15.17
CA ALA A 629 -17.27 21.45 14.48
C ALA A 629 -18.81 21.42 14.48
N ARG A 630 -19.44 20.25 14.60
CA ARG A 630 -20.91 20.09 14.55
C ARG A 630 -21.59 19.95 15.92
N THR A 631 -20.84 19.58 16.96
CA THR A 631 -21.40 19.25 18.29
C THR A 631 -21.48 20.45 19.24
N GLY A 632 -20.64 21.46 19.01
CA GLY A 632 -20.42 22.53 19.99
C GLY A 632 -19.68 22.07 21.25
N ILE A 633 -18.95 20.94 21.15
CA ILE A 633 -17.96 20.46 22.12
C ILE A 633 -16.61 21.09 21.73
N GLY A 634 -15.98 21.83 22.64
CA GLY A 634 -14.62 22.36 22.40
C GLY A 634 -13.54 21.30 22.66
N PRO A 635 -12.29 21.50 22.17
CA PRO A 635 -11.20 20.58 22.48
C PRO A 635 -11.00 20.35 23.99
N ALA A 636 -11.13 21.40 24.81
CA ALA A 636 -10.99 21.33 26.27
C ALA A 636 -12.19 20.67 27.01
N ASP A 637 -13.27 20.35 26.30
CA ASP A 637 -14.42 19.60 26.84
C ASP A 637 -14.22 18.07 26.77
N VAL A 638 -13.23 17.61 26.00
CA VAL A 638 -12.82 16.20 25.90
C VAL A 638 -11.85 15.87 27.04
N ASP A 639 -12.15 14.83 27.81
CA ASP A 639 -11.30 14.38 28.94
C ASP A 639 -10.29 13.29 28.53
N TRP A 640 -10.62 12.53 27.48
CA TRP A 640 -9.94 11.31 27.11
C TRP A 640 -10.09 11.00 25.63
N VAL A 641 -9.04 10.44 25.01
CA VAL A 641 -9.05 9.87 23.66
C VAL A 641 -8.64 8.40 23.73
N ILE A 642 -9.50 7.52 23.25
CA ILE A 642 -9.12 6.15 22.87
C ILE A 642 -8.58 6.24 21.44
N ALA A 643 -7.25 6.33 21.36
CA ALA A 643 -6.48 6.47 20.14
C ALA A 643 -6.59 5.24 19.25
N HIS A 644 -6.39 5.43 17.94
CA HIS A 644 -6.25 4.31 17.03
C HIS A 644 -4.95 3.54 17.30
N ALA A 645 -3.87 4.24 17.63
CA ALA A 645 -2.53 3.78 18.05
C ALA A 645 -2.37 2.26 18.10
N THR A 646 -1.68 1.74 17.08
CA THR A 646 -1.54 0.31 16.78
C THR A 646 -0.20 -0.25 17.23
N GLY A 647 0.68 0.58 17.81
CA GLY A 647 2.08 0.23 18.05
C GLY A 647 2.95 0.36 16.81
N THR A 648 2.45 0.98 15.73
CA THR A 648 3.24 1.21 14.50
C THR A 648 3.96 2.56 14.61
N PRO A 649 5.30 2.64 14.57
CA PRO A 649 6.04 3.86 14.91
C PRO A 649 5.64 5.12 14.15
N ALA A 650 5.21 4.99 12.89
CA ALA A 650 4.75 6.10 12.05
C ALA A 650 3.24 6.38 12.15
N GLY A 651 2.42 5.37 12.49
CA GLY A 651 0.98 5.51 12.68
C GLY A 651 0.66 6.22 13.98
N ASP A 652 1.27 5.74 15.07
CA ASP A 652 1.16 6.33 16.40
C ASP A 652 1.72 7.78 16.44
N GLU A 653 2.75 8.09 15.64
CA GLU A 653 3.32 9.45 15.51
C GLU A 653 2.44 10.41 14.70
N ALA A 654 1.82 9.93 13.62
CA ALA A 654 0.85 10.70 12.84
C ALA A 654 -0.38 11.04 13.70
N GLU A 655 -0.89 10.07 14.45
CA GLU A 655 -2.02 10.30 15.36
C GLU A 655 -1.64 11.23 16.50
N PHE A 656 -0.49 11.03 17.17
CA PHE A 656 -0.09 11.92 18.26
C PHE A 656 0.11 13.36 17.79
N THR A 657 0.61 13.55 16.57
CA THR A 657 0.65 14.86 15.91
C THR A 657 -0.75 15.46 15.73
N ALA A 658 -1.70 14.70 15.16
CA ALA A 658 -3.07 15.16 14.96
C ALA A 658 -3.80 15.48 16.28
N LEU A 659 -3.58 14.66 17.32
CA LEU A 659 -4.13 14.88 18.66
C LEU A 659 -3.52 16.11 19.34
N ARG A 660 -2.20 16.30 19.26
CA ARG A 660 -1.51 17.47 19.84
C ARG A 660 -2.00 18.77 19.23
N ASP A 661 -2.13 18.79 17.91
CA ASP A 661 -2.50 19.99 17.17
C ASP A 661 -3.98 20.35 17.40
N ALA A 662 -4.86 19.36 17.61
CA ALA A 662 -6.29 19.57 17.92
C ALA A 662 -6.57 19.84 19.43
N TYR A 663 -5.97 19.08 20.34
CA TYR A 663 -6.21 19.11 21.79
C TYR A 663 -5.15 19.93 22.54
N SER A 664 -4.87 21.11 22.03
CA SER A 664 -3.87 22.05 22.54
C SER A 664 -4.26 22.81 23.83
N SER A 665 -5.38 22.45 24.47
CA SER A 665 -5.85 23.09 25.71
C SER A 665 -6.65 22.13 26.60
N GLY A 666 -6.53 22.31 27.93
CA GLY A 666 -7.04 21.37 28.92
C GLY A 666 -6.02 20.28 29.28
N THR A 667 -6.49 19.22 29.96
CA THR A 667 -5.71 18.00 30.20
C THR A 667 -6.51 16.83 29.66
N VAL A 668 -5.95 16.11 28.69
CA VAL A 668 -6.62 15.05 27.93
C VAL A 668 -5.82 13.76 28.07
N GLN A 669 -6.45 12.71 28.60
CA GLN A 669 -5.84 11.38 28.66
C GLN A 669 -5.79 10.75 27.26
N VAL A 670 -4.79 9.93 26.95
CA VAL A 670 -4.65 9.23 25.66
C VAL A 670 -4.26 7.77 25.90
N THR A 671 -5.03 6.82 25.36
CA THR A 671 -4.80 5.37 25.52
C THR A 671 -5.21 4.60 24.26
N SER A 672 -4.74 3.37 24.07
CA SER A 672 -5.27 2.41 23.09
C SER A 672 -5.29 1.00 23.68
N ASN A 673 -6.44 0.33 23.60
CA ASN A 673 -6.64 -1.07 24.02
C ASN A 673 -5.79 -2.09 23.23
N LYS A 674 -5.20 -1.70 22.10
CA LYS A 674 -4.53 -2.64 21.18
C LYS A 674 -3.24 -3.20 21.74
N SER A 675 -2.62 -2.54 22.73
CA SER A 675 -1.51 -3.12 23.49
C SER A 675 -1.92 -4.25 24.44
N LEU A 676 -3.21 -4.37 24.77
CA LEU A 676 -3.76 -5.41 25.66
C LEU A 676 -4.40 -6.57 24.90
N ILE A 677 -5.26 -6.31 23.91
CA ILE A 677 -6.04 -7.33 23.18
C ILE A 677 -5.64 -7.50 21.70
N GLY A 678 -4.62 -6.79 21.23
CA GLY A 678 -4.29 -6.70 19.80
C GLY A 678 -5.26 -5.82 19.01
N HIS A 679 -5.02 -5.73 17.70
CA HIS A 679 -5.90 -4.99 16.79
C HIS A 679 -6.99 -5.89 16.21
N THR A 680 -8.21 -5.76 16.73
CA THR A 680 -9.41 -6.52 16.31
C THR A 680 -9.97 -6.11 14.94
N GLY A 681 -9.11 -5.74 13.99
CA GLY A 681 -9.43 -5.34 12.62
C GLY A 681 -10.63 -4.38 12.51
N TRP A 682 -11.62 -4.80 11.74
CA TRP A 682 -12.84 -4.06 11.44
C TRP A 682 -13.73 -3.79 12.68
N ALA A 683 -13.60 -4.59 13.75
CA ALA A 683 -14.31 -4.42 15.02
C ALA A 683 -13.64 -3.41 16.00
N ALA A 684 -12.43 -2.93 15.71
CA ALA A 684 -11.64 -2.13 16.66
C ALA A 684 -12.29 -0.81 17.09
N GLY A 685 -13.13 -0.22 16.24
CA GLY A 685 -13.93 0.96 16.55
C GLY A 685 -14.97 0.68 17.63
N VAL A 686 -15.86 -0.30 17.40
CA VAL A 686 -16.93 -0.65 18.34
C VAL A 686 -16.39 -1.21 19.67
N VAL A 687 -15.32 -2.01 19.66
CA VAL A 687 -14.65 -2.47 20.89
C VAL A 687 -14.15 -1.27 21.72
N SER A 688 -13.61 -0.25 21.07
CA SER A 688 -13.17 0.99 21.73
C SER A 688 -14.35 1.85 22.22
N VAL A 689 -15.49 1.87 21.52
CA VAL A 689 -16.73 2.48 22.01
C VAL A 689 -17.26 1.74 23.25
N ILE A 690 -17.20 0.40 23.29
CA ILE A 690 -17.64 -0.35 24.48
C ILE A 690 -16.71 -0.09 25.68
N GLN A 691 -15.39 0.01 25.46
CA GLN A 691 -14.46 0.50 26.50
C GLN A 691 -14.85 1.89 27.03
N ALA A 692 -15.22 2.83 26.15
CA ALA A 692 -15.69 4.16 26.56
C ALA A 692 -16.97 4.10 27.41
N LEU A 693 -17.96 3.28 27.02
CA LEU A 693 -19.21 3.10 27.78
C LEU A 693 -18.97 2.45 29.16
N LEU A 694 -18.08 1.47 29.24
CA LEU A 694 -17.66 0.82 30.50
C LEU A 694 -16.93 1.81 31.42
N ALA A 695 -16.01 2.62 30.90
CA ALA A 695 -15.32 3.67 31.65
C ALA A 695 -16.29 4.75 32.18
N LEU A 696 -17.29 5.13 31.38
CA LEU A 696 -18.36 6.05 31.79
C LEU A 696 -19.21 5.47 32.94
N ARG A 697 -19.57 4.17 32.84
CA ARG A 697 -20.29 3.38 33.87
C ARG A 697 -19.49 3.28 35.17
N HIS A 698 -18.20 2.97 35.10
CA HIS A 698 -17.35 2.73 36.27
C HIS A 698 -16.69 4.00 36.84
N GLY A 699 -16.69 5.12 36.11
CA GLY A 699 -16.10 6.38 36.57
C GLY A 699 -14.58 6.35 36.65
N ARG A 700 -13.92 5.61 35.74
CA ARG A 700 -12.47 5.40 35.71
C ARG A 700 -11.97 5.33 34.27
N ILE A 701 -10.80 5.88 34.00
CA ILE A 701 -10.07 5.74 32.73
C ILE A 701 -8.96 4.70 32.97
N PRO A 702 -8.96 3.54 32.28
CA PRO A 702 -7.92 2.52 32.46
C PRO A 702 -6.50 3.05 32.15
N ALA A 703 -5.50 2.39 32.74
CA ALA A 703 -4.09 2.64 32.40
C ALA A 703 -3.77 2.20 30.97
N GLN A 704 -2.78 2.83 30.35
CA GLN A 704 -2.21 2.36 29.08
C GLN A 704 -1.38 1.09 29.33
N HIS A 705 -1.84 -0.04 28.80
CA HIS A 705 -1.12 -1.31 28.95
C HIS A 705 0.18 -1.33 28.12
N ARG A 706 1.23 -1.98 28.64
CA ARG A 706 2.58 -2.08 28.04
C ARG A 706 3.21 -0.74 27.64
N PHE A 707 3.06 0.27 28.50
CA PHE A 707 3.64 1.61 28.31
C PHE A 707 4.61 1.97 29.43
N THR A 708 5.69 2.63 29.04
CA THR A 708 6.81 3.12 29.86
C THR A 708 6.96 4.64 29.69
N ALA A 709 7.04 5.10 28.44
CA ALA A 709 7.18 6.51 28.07
C ALA A 709 6.87 6.72 26.58
N VAL A 710 6.34 7.89 26.21
CA VAL A 710 6.20 8.26 24.80
C VAL A 710 7.57 8.54 24.15
N PRO A 711 7.73 8.39 22.82
CA PRO A 711 8.90 8.89 22.11
C PRO A 711 9.11 10.40 22.27
N GLU A 712 10.36 10.85 22.41
CA GLU A 712 10.70 12.29 22.44
C GLU A 712 10.16 13.05 21.23
N ARG A 713 10.21 12.43 20.04
CA ARG A 713 9.72 12.98 18.76
C ARG A 713 8.23 13.32 18.73
N PHE A 714 7.42 12.78 19.67
CA PHE A 714 6.01 13.15 19.79
C PHE A 714 5.83 14.59 20.33
N GLY A 715 6.81 15.11 21.08
CA GLY A 715 6.77 16.45 21.64
C GLY A 715 5.61 16.65 22.63
N ILE A 716 5.46 15.74 23.60
CA ILE A 716 4.42 15.81 24.63
C ILE A 716 4.64 16.95 25.64
N GLU A 717 5.89 17.40 25.81
CA GLU A 717 6.23 18.48 26.73
C GLU A 717 5.56 19.80 26.31
N GLY A 718 4.91 20.47 27.27
CA GLY A 718 4.13 21.67 27.02
C GLY A 718 2.75 21.45 26.38
N THR A 719 2.36 20.20 26.10
CA THR A 719 1.02 19.86 25.59
C THR A 719 0.02 19.58 26.73
N GLY A 720 -1.27 19.55 26.41
CA GLY A 720 -2.31 19.07 27.33
C GLY A 720 -2.46 17.55 27.38
N LEU A 721 -1.69 16.78 26.61
CA LEU A 721 -1.85 15.34 26.48
C LEU A 721 -1.15 14.58 27.62
N THR A 722 -1.72 13.46 28.06
CA THR A 722 -1.13 12.57 29.06
C THR A 722 -1.46 11.12 28.74
N VAL A 723 -0.47 10.23 28.80
CA VAL A 723 -0.69 8.77 28.69
C VAL A 723 -0.64 8.18 30.10
N PRO A 724 -1.76 7.67 30.65
CA PRO A 724 -1.83 7.26 32.05
C PRO A 724 -1.13 5.92 32.30
N THR A 725 -0.18 5.88 33.23
CA THR A 725 0.46 4.63 33.72
C THR A 725 -0.37 3.90 34.78
N GLU A 726 -1.30 4.59 35.43
CA GLU A 726 -2.23 4.05 36.43
C GLU A 726 -3.68 4.45 36.09
N SER A 727 -4.65 3.65 36.53
CA SER A 727 -6.07 3.86 36.18
C SER A 727 -6.68 5.06 36.93
N VAL A 728 -7.03 6.10 36.16
CA VAL A 728 -7.34 7.46 36.64
C VAL A 728 -8.82 7.57 37.05
N PRO A 729 -9.14 8.10 38.25
CA PRO A 729 -10.52 8.40 38.63
C PRO A 729 -11.16 9.46 37.71
N TRP A 730 -12.34 9.16 37.17
CA TRP A 730 -13.07 10.01 36.22
C TRP A 730 -14.50 10.31 36.75
N PRO A 731 -14.61 11.14 37.82
CA PRO A 731 -15.88 11.47 38.45
C PRO A 731 -16.76 12.39 37.61
N ALA A 732 -18.07 12.29 37.76
CA ALA A 732 -19.01 13.19 37.10
C ALA A 732 -18.83 14.65 37.60
N ARG A 733 -18.63 15.58 36.67
CA ARG A 733 -18.39 17.00 36.95
C ARG A 733 -19.69 17.81 36.89
N ALA A 734 -19.95 18.72 37.83
CA ALA A 734 -21.20 19.49 37.81
C ALA A 734 -21.36 20.40 36.56
N ASP A 735 -20.25 20.92 36.03
CA ASP A 735 -20.16 21.89 34.94
C ASP A 735 -20.46 21.31 33.55
N ARG A 736 -19.81 20.20 33.16
CA ARG A 736 -19.95 19.57 31.83
C ARG A 736 -20.07 18.04 31.92
N PRO A 737 -20.66 17.36 30.93
CA PRO A 737 -20.56 15.90 30.83
C PRO A 737 -19.09 15.48 30.74
N ARG A 738 -18.79 14.27 31.22
CA ARG A 738 -17.59 13.54 30.85
C ARG A 738 -17.66 13.20 29.35
N THR A 739 -16.59 13.51 28.61
CA THR A 739 -16.52 13.31 27.16
C THR A 739 -15.28 12.51 26.81
N VAL A 740 -15.44 11.45 26.01
CA VAL A 740 -14.34 10.65 25.45
C VAL A 740 -14.47 10.60 23.93
N ALA A 741 -13.34 10.70 23.24
CA ALA A 741 -13.27 10.49 21.80
C ALA A 741 -12.71 9.10 21.47
N VAL A 742 -13.13 8.55 20.33
CA VAL A 742 -12.65 7.26 19.81
C VAL A 742 -12.16 7.45 18.37
N SER A 743 -10.88 7.17 18.14
CA SER A 743 -10.24 7.23 16.81
C SER A 743 -10.20 5.86 16.12
N GLY A 744 -10.43 5.85 14.81
CA GLY A 744 -10.23 4.69 13.95
C GLY A 744 -9.66 5.12 12.60
N PHE A 745 -8.46 4.64 12.24
CA PHE A 745 -7.77 5.03 11.01
C PHE A 745 -7.49 3.81 10.15
N GLY A 746 -8.26 3.66 9.07
CA GLY A 746 -8.19 2.55 8.15
C GLY A 746 -7.02 2.64 7.17
N PHE A 747 -6.43 1.48 6.87
CA PHE A 747 -5.56 1.27 5.71
C PHE A 747 -6.23 1.84 4.44
N GLY A 748 -5.47 2.40 3.50
CA GLY A 748 -6.07 3.18 2.39
C GLY A 748 -6.44 4.62 2.76
N GLY A 749 -6.16 5.05 4.00
CA GLY A 749 -6.29 6.45 4.43
C GLY A 749 -7.74 6.87 4.70
N THR A 750 -8.47 6.08 5.49
CA THR A 750 -9.89 6.34 5.84
C THR A 750 -10.05 6.57 7.34
N ASN A 751 -10.35 7.79 7.75
CA ASN A 751 -10.35 8.19 9.16
C ASN A 751 -11.76 8.41 9.71
N ALA A 752 -12.00 7.94 10.93
CA ALA A 752 -13.17 8.26 11.72
C ALA A 752 -12.74 8.69 13.13
N HIS A 753 -13.44 9.69 13.68
CA HIS A 753 -13.27 10.15 15.06
C HIS A 753 -14.66 10.41 15.65
N LEU A 754 -15.01 9.71 16.73
CA LEU A 754 -16.36 9.67 17.31
C LEU A 754 -16.35 10.19 18.75
N LEU A 755 -17.19 11.18 19.06
CA LEU A 755 -17.35 11.76 20.39
C LEU A 755 -18.50 11.07 21.14
N VAL A 756 -18.20 10.55 22.33
CA VAL A 756 -19.15 9.87 23.23
C VAL A 756 -19.19 10.62 24.56
N GLN A 757 -20.40 10.88 25.07
CA GLN A 757 -20.61 11.61 26.33
C GLN A 757 -21.40 10.80 27.35
N GLU A 758 -21.19 11.10 28.64
CA GLU A 758 -22.10 10.63 29.68
C GLU A 758 -23.51 11.19 29.45
N TYR A 759 -24.53 10.34 29.58
CA TYR A 759 -25.91 10.82 29.63
C TYR A 759 -26.22 11.44 30.99
N ARG A 760 -26.90 12.59 30.99
CA ARG A 760 -27.47 13.19 32.21
C ARG A 760 -28.97 13.44 32.09
N PRO A 761 -29.80 12.88 33.00
CA PRO A 761 -31.20 13.25 33.15
C PRO A 761 -31.36 14.76 33.36
N GLY A 762 -32.39 15.35 32.73
CA GLY A 762 -32.74 16.76 32.91
C GLY A 762 -31.77 17.79 32.31
N ARG A 763 -30.69 17.37 31.64
CA ARG A 763 -29.78 18.26 30.91
C ARG A 763 -29.99 18.12 29.40
N ALA A 764 -29.93 19.23 28.67
CA ALA A 764 -29.85 19.22 27.22
C ALA A 764 -28.54 18.54 26.79
N ASN A 765 -28.66 17.35 26.18
CA ASN A 765 -27.57 16.67 25.48
C ASN A 765 -27.67 17.11 24.01
N ARG A 766 -26.57 17.49 23.38
CA ARG A 766 -26.57 18.00 22.00
C ARG A 766 -26.34 16.88 21.01
N SER A 767 -27.11 16.84 19.93
CA SER A 767 -26.76 16.07 18.73
C SER A 767 -25.94 16.95 17.79
N GLY A 768 -24.74 16.48 17.41
CA GLY A 768 -23.99 17.02 16.26
C GLY A 768 -24.54 16.54 14.91
N TYR A 769 -25.55 15.66 14.92
CA TYR A 769 -26.21 15.17 13.72
C TYR A 769 -27.50 15.95 13.48
N GLY A 770 -27.46 16.80 12.46
CA GLY A 770 -28.63 17.45 11.88
C GLY A 770 -28.66 17.18 10.37
N THR A 771 -29.84 16.82 9.85
CA THR A 771 -30.09 16.77 8.41
C THR A 771 -30.09 18.19 7.84
N ARG A 772 -29.54 18.39 6.63
CA ARG A 772 -29.76 19.62 5.88
C ARG A 772 -31.22 19.67 5.42
N ALA A 773 -31.74 20.85 5.08
CA ALA A 773 -33.04 20.94 4.42
C ALA A 773 -33.02 20.07 3.15
N ALA A 774 -34.05 19.23 2.98
CA ALA A 774 -34.08 18.22 1.91
C ALA A 774 -33.86 18.86 0.53
N ARG A 775 -32.84 18.37 -0.17
CA ARG A 775 -32.37 18.82 -1.48
C ARG A 775 -32.16 17.58 -2.34
N PRO A 776 -32.55 17.60 -3.61
CA PRO A 776 -32.44 16.43 -4.47
C PRO A 776 -30.97 16.02 -4.60
N ALA A 777 -30.71 14.72 -4.44
CA ALA A 777 -29.44 14.11 -4.82
C ALA A 777 -29.53 13.76 -6.32
N VAL A 778 -28.65 14.33 -7.13
CA VAL A 778 -28.75 14.32 -8.60
C VAL A 778 -27.52 13.68 -9.23
N VAL A 779 -27.74 12.82 -10.23
CA VAL A 779 -26.65 12.27 -11.04
C VAL A 779 -26.20 13.35 -12.03
N VAL A 780 -24.93 13.76 -11.94
CA VAL A 780 -24.34 14.84 -12.75
C VAL A 780 -23.34 14.35 -13.80
N GLY A 781 -23.01 13.07 -13.78
CA GLY A 781 -22.14 12.42 -14.75
C GLY A 781 -21.99 10.94 -14.46
N TRP A 782 -21.56 10.16 -15.45
CA TRP A 782 -21.26 8.75 -15.29
C TRP A 782 -20.20 8.28 -16.30
N SER A 783 -19.67 7.09 -16.08
CA SER A 783 -18.66 6.44 -16.94
C SER A 783 -18.63 4.93 -16.67
N THR A 784 -18.13 4.16 -17.64
CA THR A 784 -17.96 2.70 -17.52
C THR A 784 -16.64 2.23 -18.13
N HIS A 785 -16.12 1.15 -17.56
CA HIS A 785 -15.03 0.33 -18.10
C HIS A 785 -15.43 -1.14 -17.86
N LEU A 786 -15.95 -1.82 -18.88
CA LEU A 786 -16.47 -3.18 -18.80
C LEU A 786 -15.72 -4.08 -19.79
N ALA A 787 -15.61 -5.36 -19.47
CA ALA A 787 -14.98 -6.35 -20.35
C ALA A 787 -15.91 -6.80 -21.49
N ASP A 788 -15.42 -6.70 -22.73
CA ASP A 788 -16.08 -7.33 -23.88
C ASP A 788 -16.13 -8.86 -23.67
N GLY A 789 -17.33 -9.45 -23.72
CA GLY A 789 -17.52 -10.88 -23.44
C GLY A 789 -17.48 -11.28 -21.95
N GLY A 790 -17.38 -10.32 -21.03
CA GLY A 790 -17.59 -10.54 -19.58
C GLY A 790 -16.34 -10.77 -18.73
N THR A 791 -15.15 -10.87 -19.30
CA THR A 791 -13.88 -10.97 -18.53
C THR A 791 -12.71 -10.36 -19.30
N PHE A 792 -11.78 -9.73 -18.58
CA PHE A 792 -10.54 -9.25 -19.20
C PHE A 792 -9.54 -10.39 -19.47
N GLY A 793 -9.84 -11.61 -19.03
CA GLY A 793 -8.95 -12.77 -19.13
C GLY A 793 -7.90 -12.79 -18.01
N ASP A 794 -6.80 -13.52 -18.21
CA ASP A 794 -5.82 -13.73 -17.15
C ASP A 794 -4.97 -12.50 -16.84
N ALA A 795 -4.54 -11.77 -17.88
CA ALA A 795 -3.87 -10.48 -17.77
C ALA A 795 -4.90 -9.35 -17.93
N TYR A 796 -4.86 -8.36 -17.05
CA TYR A 796 -5.68 -7.16 -17.20
C TYR A 796 -4.96 -6.12 -18.09
N PRO A 797 -5.65 -5.46 -19.04
CA PRO A 797 -5.04 -4.43 -19.88
C PRO A 797 -4.62 -3.23 -19.01
N HIS A 798 -3.33 -3.06 -18.76
CA HIS A 798 -2.84 -1.95 -17.94
C HIS A 798 -3.16 -0.59 -18.60
N PRO A 799 -3.84 0.34 -17.88
CA PRO A 799 -4.11 1.68 -18.37
C PRO A 799 -2.80 2.42 -18.68
N PRO A 800 -2.76 3.30 -19.69
CA PRO A 800 -1.55 4.05 -20.04
C PRO A 800 -0.89 4.76 -18.84
N PHE A 801 0.44 4.69 -18.73
CA PHE A 801 1.20 5.24 -17.59
C PHE A 801 0.96 6.73 -17.28
N HIS A 802 0.44 7.52 -18.23
CA HIS A 802 0.09 8.92 -17.97
C HIS A 802 -1.22 9.09 -17.17
N LEU A 803 -2.10 8.07 -17.16
CA LEU A 803 -3.32 8.02 -16.34
C LEU A 803 -3.00 7.51 -14.92
N LEU A 804 -2.10 6.52 -14.82
CA LEU A 804 -1.66 5.91 -13.57
C LEU A 804 -0.48 6.65 -12.95
N ARG A 805 -0.77 7.55 -11.99
CA ARG A 805 0.26 8.20 -11.15
C ARG A 805 0.83 7.26 -10.08
N MET A 806 1.31 6.09 -10.50
CA MET A 806 1.79 4.99 -9.65
C MET A 806 3.08 4.37 -10.20
N PRO A 807 4.01 3.88 -9.35
CA PRO A 807 5.17 3.12 -9.80
C PRO A 807 4.77 1.84 -10.54
N ALA A 808 5.55 1.42 -11.54
CA ALA A 808 5.26 0.21 -12.32
C ALA A 808 5.23 -1.10 -11.49
N ALA A 809 5.94 -1.15 -10.36
CA ALA A 809 5.81 -2.25 -9.39
C ALA A 809 4.40 -2.28 -8.78
N ALA A 810 3.96 -1.15 -8.21
CA ALA A 810 2.62 -0.99 -7.66
C ALA A 810 1.52 -1.29 -8.69
N VAL A 811 1.66 -0.83 -9.95
CA VAL A 811 0.69 -1.11 -11.02
C VAL A 811 0.58 -2.62 -11.30
N ARG A 812 1.70 -3.36 -11.32
CA ARG A 812 1.71 -4.81 -11.53
C ARG A 812 1.18 -5.61 -10.34
N ALA A 813 1.23 -5.06 -9.13
CA ALA A 813 0.71 -5.69 -7.91
C ALA A 813 -0.73 -5.29 -7.56
N THR A 814 -1.31 -4.31 -8.27
CA THR A 814 -2.66 -3.76 -8.03
C THR A 814 -3.73 -4.55 -8.76
N ASP A 815 -4.80 -4.95 -8.06
CA ASP A 815 -5.91 -5.71 -8.63
C ASP A 815 -6.67 -4.93 -9.73
N ARG A 816 -7.23 -5.69 -10.68
CA ARG A 816 -8.01 -5.15 -11.81
C ARG A 816 -9.18 -4.26 -11.38
N THR A 817 -9.83 -4.54 -10.26
CA THR A 817 -10.90 -3.68 -9.70
C THR A 817 -10.41 -2.25 -9.40
N GLN A 818 -9.22 -2.13 -8.79
CA GLN A 818 -8.59 -0.86 -8.45
C GLN A 818 -8.10 -0.10 -9.70
N LEU A 819 -7.78 -0.79 -10.79
CA LEU A 819 -7.44 -0.18 -12.08
C LEU A 819 -8.69 0.23 -12.88
N ALA A 820 -9.74 -0.57 -12.89
CA ALA A 820 -10.99 -0.29 -13.61
C ALA A 820 -11.70 0.96 -13.07
N ILE A 821 -11.74 1.16 -11.74
CA ILE A 821 -12.31 2.39 -11.16
C ILE A 821 -11.47 3.64 -11.51
N LEU A 822 -10.15 3.50 -11.65
CA LEU A 822 -9.27 4.59 -12.09
C LEU A 822 -9.50 4.96 -13.57
N GLU A 823 -9.78 3.98 -14.43
CA GLU A 823 -10.21 4.26 -15.80
C GLU A 823 -11.57 4.95 -15.88
N CYS A 824 -12.56 4.49 -15.10
CA CYS A 824 -13.83 5.21 -14.99
C CYS A 824 -13.63 6.66 -14.52
N VAL A 825 -12.83 6.87 -13.48
CA VAL A 825 -12.46 8.20 -12.96
C VAL A 825 -11.90 9.12 -14.06
N ASP A 826 -11.05 8.59 -14.94
CA ASP A 826 -10.48 9.37 -16.04
C ASP A 826 -11.49 9.58 -17.19
N ARG A 827 -12.40 8.61 -17.42
CA ARG A 827 -13.49 8.67 -18.42
C ARG A 827 -14.69 9.55 -18.02
N LEU A 828 -14.78 10.04 -16.78
CA LEU A 828 -15.85 10.97 -16.36
C LEU A 828 -15.84 12.29 -17.16
N PRO A 829 -16.99 12.99 -17.29
CA PRO A 829 -17.06 14.31 -17.95
C PRO A 829 -16.04 15.30 -17.37
N ALA A 830 -15.44 16.14 -18.23
CA ALA A 830 -14.34 17.01 -17.86
C ALA A 830 -14.73 18.04 -16.78
N GLU A 831 -15.98 18.50 -16.85
CA GLU A 831 -16.64 19.44 -15.95
C GLU A 831 -16.79 18.81 -14.56
N VAL A 832 -17.23 17.55 -14.51
CA VAL A 832 -17.37 16.76 -13.28
C VAL A 832 -16.00 16.53 -12.63
N ARG A 833 -14.97 16.18 -13.41
CA ARG A 833 -13.60 16.03 -12.89
C ARG A 833 -13.05 17.36 -12.35
N ALA A 834 -13.30 18.48 -13.03
CA ALA A 834 -12.90 19.82 -12.57
C ALA A 834 -13.61 20.21 -11.25
N VAL A 835 -14.90 19.90 -11.09
CA VAL A 835 -15.62 20.09 -9.81
C VAL A 835 -15.06 19.17 -8.72
N CYS A 836 -14.65 17.94 -9.05
CA CYS A 836 -14.00 17.04 -8.09
C CYS A 836 -12.66 17.58 -7.58
N GLU A 837 -11.84 18.21 -8.45
CA GLU A 837 -10.58 18.84 -8.06
C GLU A 837 -10.79 20.16 -7.29
N ALA A 838 -11.75 21.00 -7.72
CA ALA A 838 -12.05 22.28 -7.07
C ALA A 838 -12.72 22.11 -5.69
N HIS A 839 -13.60 21.13 -5.52
CA HIS A 839 -14.32 20.85 -4.28
C HIS A 839 -13.72 19.69 -3.48
N HIS A 840 -12.49 19.27 -3.77
CA HIS A 840 -11.87 18.02 -3.29
C HIS A 840 -12.04 17.74 -1.78
N ALA A 841 -11.98 18.77 -0.93
CA ALA A 841 -12.19 18.65 0.52
C ALA A 841 -13.61 18.20 0.93
N ARG A 842 -14.57 18.23 0.01
CA ARG A 842 -16.02 18.00 0.20
C ARG A 842 -16.59 16.97 -0.79
N VAL A 843 -15.72 16.23 -1.49
CA VAL A 843 -16.10 15.13 -2.39
C VAL A 843 -15.80 13.79 -1.73
N GLY A 844 -16.80 12.90 -1.71
CA GLY A 844 -16.69 11.53 -1.20
C GLY A 844 -16.57 10.48 -2.29
N VAL A 845 -16.28 9.23 -1.89
CA VAL A 845 -16.24 8.04 -2.73
C VAL A 845 -16.94 6.89 -2.01
N VAL A 846 -17.85 6.20 -2.69
CA VAL A 846 -18.57 5.02 -2.17
C VAL A 846 -18.53 3.92 -3.22
N VAL A 847 -18.04 2.73 -2.88
CA VAL A 847 -17.85 1.62 -3.83
C VAL A 847 -18.64 0.38 -3.38
N GLY A 848 -19.54 -0.10 -4.24
CA GLY A 848 -20.12 -1.43 -4.12
C GLY A 848 -19.13 -2.49 -4.60
N HIS A 849 -18.76 -3.43 -3.72
CA HIS A 849 -17.90 -4.57 -4.03
C HIS A 849 -18.30 -5.78 -3.15
N THR A 850 -18.07 -6.99 -3.64
CA THR A 850 -18.60 -8.22 -3.03
C THR A 850 -17.51 -9.29 -2.99
N GLY A 851 -17.19 -9.78 -1.79
CA GLY A 851 -16.13 -10.77 -1.56
C GLY A 851 -14.69 -10.27 -1.83
N PRO A 852 -13.68 -11.16 -1.80
CA PRO A 852 -12.29 -10.82 -2.11
C PRO A 852 -12.09 -10.47 -3.59
N THR A 853 -11.10 -9.61 -3.84
CA THR A 853 -10.57 -9.35 -5.18
C THR A 853 -9.85 -10.58 -5.76
N ARG A 854 -9.63 -10.62 -7.08
CA ARG A 854 -8.88 -11.72 -7.72
C ARG A 854 -7.47 -11.83 -7.18
N SER A 855 -6.78 -10.70 -6.96
CA SER A 855 -5.46 -10.68 -6.34
C SER A 855 -5.50 -11.22 -4.90
N ALA A 856 -6.51 -10.87 -4.10
CA ALA A 856 -6.66 -11.41 -2.74
C ALA A 856 -6.87 -12.94 -2.76
N SER A 857 -7.76 -13.46 -3.62
CA SER A 857 -7.95 -14.91 -3.80
C SER A 857 -6.67 -15.65 -4.23
N LEU A 858 -5.90 -15.08 -5.17
CA LEU A 858 -4.66 -15.69 -5.66
C LEU A 858 -3.54 -15.66 -4.59
N TYR A 859 -3.38 -14.56 -3.84
CA TYR A 859 -2.45 -14.54 -2.71
C TYR A 859 -2.89 -15.48 -1.57
N GLY A 860 -4.21 -15.66 -1.39
CA GLY A 860 -4.79 -16.70 -0.54
C GLY A 860 -4.28 -18.08 -0.94
N LEU A 861 -4.52 -18.51 -2.19
CA LEU A 861 -4.01 -19.76 -2.73
C LEU A 861 -2.51 -19.91 -2.53
N ARG A 862 -1.71 -18.89 -2.91
CA ARG A 862 -0.24 -18.92 -2.76
C ARG A 862 0.22 -19.21 -1.32
N ALA A 863 -0.37 -18.54 -0.33
CA ALA A 863 -0.01 -18.72 1.07
C ALA A 863 -0.27 -20.15 1.58
N TYR A 864 -1.32 -20.82 1.09
CA TYR A 864 -1.64 -22.19 1.49
C TYR A 864 -0.82 -23.27 0.78
N LEU A 865 -0.21 -23.00 -0.39
CA LEU A 865 0.46 -24.04 -1.20
C LEU A 865 1.52 -24.84 -0.45
N ASP A 866 2.31 -24.22 0.42
CA ASP A 866 3.35 -24.91 1.19
C ASP A 866 2.73 -25.84 2.25
N ALA A 867 1.69 -25.39 2.96
CA ALA A 867 0.95 -26.22 3.92
C ALA A 867 0.25 -27.41 3.24
N LEU A 868 -0.22 -27.20 2.00
CA LEU A 868 -0.82 -28.26 1.17
C LEU A 868 0.24 -29.26 0.68
N ASP A 869 1.41 -28.79 0.22
CA ASP A 869 2.52 -29.66 -0.23
C ASP A 869 3.08 -30.51 0.92
N GLU A 870 3.18 -29.96 2.14
CA GLU A 870 3.53 -30.73 3.36
C GLU A 870 2.49 -31.82 3.69
N ALA A 871 1.20 -31.53 3.48
CA ALA A 871 0.11 -32.43 3.83
C ALA A 871 -0.24 -33.47 2.73
N ALA A 872 0.41 -33.40 1.57
CA ALA A 872 0.11 -34.21 0.39
C ALA A 872 0.65 -35.65 0.51
N ASP A 873 -0.24 -36.62 0.59
CA ASP A 873 0.05 -38.05 0.70
C ASP A 873 0.24 -38.71 -0.69
N THR A 874 -0.61 -38.42 -1.67
CA THR A 874 -0.60 -39.07 -2.99
C THR A 874 0.09 -38.27 -4.10
N GLU A 875 0.51 -38.94 -5.18
CA GLU A 875 1.26 -38.27 -6.26
C GLU A 875 0.34 -37.50 -7.23
N SER A 876 -0.91 -37.90 -7.39
CA SER A 876 -1.97 -37.14 -8.07
C SER A 876 -2.19 -35.77 -7.41
N VAL A 877 -2.31 -35.74 -6.07
CA VAL A 877 -2.38 -34.49 -5.29
C VAL A 877 -1.10 -33.66 -5.46
N LYS A 878 0.09 -34.26 -5.41
CA LYS A 878 1.36 -33.53 -5.66
C LYS A 878 1.46 -32.96 -7.07
N VAL A 879 0.91 -33.65 -8.08
CA VAL A 879 0.83 -33.14 -9.46
C VAL A 879 -0.22 -32.03 -9.60
N LEU A 880 -1.33 -32.09 -8.84
CA LEU A 880 -2.26 -30.97 -8.70
C LEU A 880 -1.60 -29.75 -8.03
N LEU A 881 -0.90 -29.91 -6.92
CA LEU A 881 -0.27 -28.78 -6.21
C LEU A 881 0.85 -28.13 -7.02
N LYS A 882 1.62 -28.90 -7.79
CA LYS A 882 2.55 -28.38 -8.81
C LYS A 882 1.81 -27.54 -9.88
N ARG A 883 0.62 -27.96 -10.32
CA ARG A 883 -0.23 -27.18 -11.24
C ARG A 883 -0.81 -25.93 -10.59
N ALA A 884 -1.31 -26.00 -9.36
CA ALA A 884 -1.83 -24.86 -8.60
C ALA A 884 -0.74 -23.82 -8.32
N ARG A 885 0.48 -24.26 -7.99
CA ARG A 885 1.66 -23.38 -7.85
C ARG A 885 2.04 -22.73 -9.18
N HIS A 886 2.03 -23.45 -10.29
CA HIS A 886 2.26 -22.87 -11.62
C HIS A 886 1.17 -21.86 -12.02
N HIS A 887 -0.10 -22.19 -11.81
CA HIS A 887 -1.25 -21.32 -12.07
C HIS A 887 -1.15 -20.02 -11.26
N ALA A 888 -1.01 -20.12 -9.94
CA ALA A 888 -0.93 -18.95 -9.06
C ALA A 888 0.30 -18.07 -9.36
N THR A 889 1.47 -18.66 -9.62
CA THR A 889 2.69 -17.91 -9.96
C THR A 889 2.69 -17.31 -11.36
N GLY A 890 1.96 -17.91 -12.32
CA GLY A 890 1.75 -17.35 -13.65
C GLY A 890 0.75 -16.20 -13.68
N LEU A 891 -0.22 -16.18 -12.74
CA LEU A 891 -1.24 -15.13 -12.64
C LEU A 891 -0.85 -13.96 -11.72
N ILE A 892 -0.03 -14.19 -10.69
CA ILE A 892 0.41 -13.13 -9.79
C ILE A 892 1.82 -13.37 -9.25
N GLY A 893 2.59 -12.29 -9.13
CA GLY A 893 3.96 -12.30 -8.59
C GLY A 893 4.03 -12.70 -7.12
N ALA A 894 5.25 -12.82 -6.59
CA ALA A 894 5.46 -13.02 -5.16
C ALA A 894 4.97 -11.79 -4.35
N PRO A 895 4.46 -11.98 -3.12
CA PRO A 895 4.04 -10.89 -2.24
C PRO A 895 5.14 -9.85 -1.98
N THR A 896 4.79 -8.57 -2.15
CA THR A 896 5.64 -7.38 -1.92
C THR A 896 4.91 -6.34 -1.05
N GLU A 897 5.57 -5.23 -0.73
CA GLU A 897 4.94 -4.07 -0.05
C GLU A 897 3.72 -3.50 -0.82
N ASP A 898 3.68 -3.64 -2.15
CA ASP A 898 2.54 -3.20 -2.96
C ASP A 898 1.39 -4.24 -3.02
N SER A 899 1.66 -5.51 -2.68
CA SER A 899 0.72 -6.63 -2.86
C SER A 899 -0.48 -6.59 -1.92
N PHE A 900 -0.27 -6.25 -0.64
CA PHE A 900 -1.39 -6.13 0.31
C PHE A 900 -2.32 -4.97 -0.05
N PRO A 901 -1.84 -3.72 -0.24
CA PRO A 901 -2.69 -2.64 -0.76
C PRO A 901 -3.31 -2.95 -2.12
N GLY A 902 -2.63 -3.72 -2.97
CA GLY A 902 -3.10 -4.10 -4.28
C GLY A 902 -4.30 -5.05 -4.27
N GLY A 903 -4.44 -5.91 -3.25
CA GLY A 903 -5.55 -6.85 -3.11
C GLY A 903 -6.76 -6.33 -2.30
N MET A 904 -6.57 -5.36 -1.41
CA MET A 904 -7.63 -4.94 -0.47
C MET A 904 -8.87 -4.28 -1.13
N PRO A 905 -10.11 -4.69 -0.79
CA PRO A 905 -11.35 -4.11 -1.31
C PRO A 905 -11.57 -2.61 -1.02
N ASN A 906 -11.48 -2.15 0.24
CA ASN A 906 -11.60 -0.72 0.57
C ASN A 906 -10.63 0.19 -0.21
N VAL A 907 -9.47 -0.34 -0.61
CA VAL A 907 -8.47 0.44 -1.36
C VAL A 907 -8.99 0.80 -2.78
N ILE A 908 -9.99 0.09 -3.32
CA ILE A 908 -10.72 0.49 -4.54
C ILE A 908 -11.31 1.90 -4.37
N ALA A 909 -11.92 2.22 -3.20
CA ALA A 909 -12.44 3.54 -2.89
C ALA A 909 -11.33 4.59 -2.61
N ALA A 910 -10.16 4.15 -2.15
CA ALA A 910 -9.02 5.03 -1.88
C ALA A 910 -8.27 5.50 -3.14
N ARG A 911 -8.26 4.73 -4.24
CA ARG A 911 -7.56 5.12 -5.48
C ARG A 911 -8.11 6.44 -6.09
N PRO A 912 -9.43 6.67 -6.24
CA PRO A 912 -9.97 7.97 -6.64
C PRO A 912 -9.59 9.12 -5.69
N CYS A 913 -9.64 8.89 -4.37
CA CYS A 913 -9.22 9.89 -3.37
C CYS A 913 -7.77 10.32 -3.57
N ASN A 914 -6.85 9.37 -3.78
CA ASN A 914 -5.45 9.70 -4.02
C ASN A 914 -5.22 10.40 -5.37
N ARG A 915 -5.93 9.98 -6.43
CA ARG A 915 -5.86 10.55 -7.78
C ARG A 915 -6.22 12.03 -7.81
N PHE A 916 -7.27 12.45 -7.10
CA PHE A 916 -7.77 13.84 -7.09
C PHE A 916 -7.48 14.64 -5.80
N ASP A 917 -6.89 14.03 -4.76
CA ASP A 917 -6.78 14.58 -3.40
C ASP A 917 -8.14 14.80 -2.71
N LEU A 918 -9.10 13.89 -2.92
CA LEU A 918 -10.43 13.97 -2.31
C LEU A 918 -10.33 13.69 -0.81
N ARG A 919 -10.89 14.59 0.01
CA ARG A 919 -10.87 14.52 1.48
C ARG A 919 -12.26 14.57 2.10
N GLY A 920 -13.30 14.17 1.37
CA GLY A 920 -14.62 13.86 1.92
C GLY A 920 -14.57 12.58 2.75
N LEU A 921 -15.36 11.57 2.40
CA LEU A 921 -15.20 10.19 2.90
C LEU A 921 -14.75 9.25 1.76
N ASN A 922 -14.15 8.12 2.10
CA ASN A 922 -14.09 6.94 1.23
C ASN A 922 -14.63 5.72 1.99
N VAL A 923 -15.35 4.84 1.30
CA VAL A 923 -15.92 3.61 1.87
C VAL A 923 -16.25 2.58 0.78
N ALA A 924 -16.02 1.31 1.06
CA ALA A 924 -16.57 0.19 0.30
C ALA A 924 -17.73 -0.47 1.07
N VAL A 925 -18.69 -1.06 0.35
CA VAL A 925 -19.87 -1.73 0.92
C VAL A 925 -20.16 -3.04 0.18
N ASP A 926 -20.51 -4.09 0.94
CA ASP A 926 -20.90 -5.41 0.41
C ASP A 926 -22.38 -5.67 0.75
N GLY A 927 -23.19 -5.83 -0.29
CA GLY A 927 -24.60 -6.18 -0.27
C GLY A 927 -24.91 -7.36 -1.20
N GLY A 928 -23.93 -8.23 -1.48
CA GLY A 928 -24.09 -9.31 -2.46
C GLY A 928 -24.22 -8.76 -3.88
N ASP A 929 -25.28 -9.14 -4.59
CA ASP A 929 -25.55 -8.62 -5.93
C ASP A 929 -26.08 -7.17 -5.90
N GLU A 930 -26.58 -6.69 -4.76
CA GLU A 930 -27.13 -5.33 -4.57
C GLU A 930 -26.08 -4.29 -4.17
N SER A 931 -24.79 -4.64 -4.14
CA SER A 931 -23.70 -3.76 -3.66
C SER A 931 -23.67 -2.36 -4.31
N LEU A 932 -24.08 -2.21 -5.57
CA LEU A 932 -24.18 -0.89 -6.23
C LEU A 932 -25.37 -0.06 -5.72
N SER A 933 -26.55 -0.66 -5.54
CA SER A 933 -27.71 -0.01 -4.90
C SER A 933 -27.38 0.38 -3.46
N GLN A 934 -26.73 -0.52 -2.71
CA GLN A 934 -26.22 -0.23 -1.36
C GLN A 934 -25.21 0.93 -1.35
N ALA A 935 -24.40 1.09 -2.41
CA ALA A 935 -23.49 2.23 -2.58
C ALA A 935 -24.25 3.56 -2.84
N PHE A 936 -25.28 3.56 -3.71
CA PHE A 936 -26.15 4.73 -3.91
C PHE A 936 -26.89 5.14 -2.62
N ALA A 937 -27.52 4.17 -1.95
CA ALA A 937 -28.21 4.38 -0.68
C ALA A 937 -27.25 4.85 0.44
N THR A 938 -25.98 4.45 0.40
CA THR A 938 -24.95 4.94 1.32
C THR A 938 -24.53 6.37 0.98
N ALA A 939 -24.30 6.69 -0.29
CA ALA A 939 -23.96 8.04 -0.74
C ALA A 939 -25.03 9.08 -0.39
N ARG A 940 -26.32 8.74 -0.57
CA ARG A 940 -27.45 9.64 -0.25
C ARG A 940 -27.40 10.12 1.21
N ARG A 941 -27.11 9.23 2.16
CA ARG A 941 -26.99 9.54 3.61
C ARG A 941 -25.90 10.57 3.94
N TYR A 942 -24.84 10.67 3.14
CA TYR A 942 -23.75 11.64 3.37
C TYR A 942 -24.01 12.99 2.69
N LEU A 943 -24.80 12.99 1.61
CA LEU A 943 -25.31 14.21 0.95
C LEU A 943 -26.44 14.87 1.77
N GLU A 944 -27.40 14.08 2.28
CA GLU A 944 -28.54 14.53 3.13
C GLU A 944 -28.08 15.31 4.38
N PHE A 945 -27.02 14.83 5.04
CA PHE A 945 -26.41 15.45 6.23
C PHE A 945 -25.30 16.45 5.85
N GLY A 946 -25.04 16.64 4.56
CA GLY A 946 -24.07 17.57 4.02
C GLY A 946 -22.67 17.40 4.61
N ASP A 947 -22.18 16.18 4.80
CA ASP A 947 -20.77 15.90 5.13
C ASP A 947 -19.87 16.01 3.88
N VAL A 948 -20.49 15.80 2.72
CA VAL A 948 -19.99 16.02 1.37
C VAL A 948 -21.09 16.69 0.54
N ASP A 949 -20.71 17.37 -0.55
CA ASP A 949 -21.66 17.99 -1.48
C ASP A 949 -21.69 17.28 -2.86
N LEU A 950 -20.73 16.37 -3.10
CA LEU A 950 -20.66 15.42 -4.23
C LEU A 950 -20.08 14.07 -3.76
N VAL A 951 -20.54 12.96 -4.33
CA VAL A 951 -20.01 11.61 -4.13
C VAL A 951 -19.76 10.92 -5.46
N LEU A 952 -18.60 10.29 -5.60
CA LEU A 952 -18.30 9.32 -6.65
C LEU A 952 -18.80 7.93 -6.21
N VAL A 953 -19.91 7.47 -6.78
CA VAL A 953 -20.57 6.19 -6.48
C VAL A 953 -20.18 5.16 -7.53
N ALA A 954 -19.59 4.05 -7.13
CA ALA A 954 -19.13 3.00 -8.04
C ALA A 954 -19.73 1.63 -7.72
N GLY A 955 -19.79 0.77 -8.74
CA GLY A 955 -19.98 -0.67 -8.59
C GLY A 955 -18.87 -1.37 -9.37
N VAL A 956 -18.10 -2.24 -8.72
CA VAL A 956 -16.85 -2.79 -9.28
C VAL A 956 -16.75 -4.29 -9.02
N HIS A 957 -16.55 -5.08 -10.08
CA HIS A 957 -16.26 -6.51 -9.99
C HIS A 957 -15.07 -6.88 -10.88
N GLY A 958 -14.31 -7.89 -10.48
CA GLY A 958 -13.08 -8.29 -11.17
C GLY A 958 -12.52 -9.62 -10.69
N ASN A 959 -13.39 -10.57 -10.32
CA ASN A 959 -12.98 -11.88 -9.82
C ASN A 959 -13.72 -12.99 -10.57
N THR A 960 -13.34 -13.24 -11.83
CA THR A 960 -13.90 -14.35 -12.62
C THR A 960 -13.18 -15.69 -12.44
N LEU A 961 -12.45 -15.89 -11.33
CA LEU A 961 -11.77 -17.15 -11.04
C LEU A 961 -12.75 -18.35 -10.96
N PRO A 962 -12.28 -19.57 -11.26
CA PRO A 962 -13.10 -20.78 -11.12
C PRO A 962 -13.68 -20.97 -9.72
N SER A 963 -12.90 -20.74 -8.66
CA SER A 963 -13.38 -20.78 -7.27
C SER A 963 -14.55 -19.84 -7.06
N TRP A 964 -14.39 -18.54 -7.39
CA TRP A 964 -15.46 -17.55 -7.28
C TRP A 964 -16.72 -18.00 -8.02
N ARG A 965 -16.58 -18.40 -9.30
CA ARG A 965 -17.69 -18.83 -10.15
C ARG A 965 -18.40 -20.09 -9.67
N ALA A 966 -17.67 -21.04 -9.08
CA ALA A 966 -18.24 -22.27 -8.54
C ALA A 966 -19.01 -22.07 -7.22
N LEU A 967 -18.82 -20.91 -6.57
CA LEU A 967 -19.29 -20.64 -5.20
C LEU A 967 -20.32 -19.48 -5.13
N THR A 968 -20.57 -18.78 -6.24
CA THR A 968 -21.68 -17.82 -6.40
C THR A 968 -22.81 -18.40 -7.24
N ASP A 969 -23.96 -18.71 -6.62
CA ASP A 969 -25.18 -19.24 -7.26
C ASP A 969 -25.94 -18.24 -8.18
N SER A 970 -25.23 -17.37 -8.89
CA SER A 970 -25.87 -16.42 -9.81
C SER A 970 -26.32 -17.11 -11.10
N ALA A 971 -27.58 -16.89 -11.47
CA ALA A 971 -28.13 -17.33 -12.76
C ALA A 971 -27.48 -16.63 -13.98
N THR A 972 -26.69 -15.57 -13.76
CA THR A 972 -25.90 -14.88 -14.80
C THR A 972 -24.44 -14.80 -14.35
N PRO A 973 -23.45 -15.32 -15.10
CA PRO A 973 -22.05 -15.24 -14.70
C PRO A 973 -21.60 -13.77 -14.59
N PRO A 974 -20.86 -13.38 -13.54
CA PRO A 974 -20.52 -11.98 -13.31
C PRO A 974 -19.55 -11.44 -14.36
N THR A 975 -19.81 -10.22 -14.81
CA THR A 975 -18.97 -9.46 -15.76
C THR A 975 -17.92 -8.67 -15.01
N GLU A 976 -16.67 -8.71 -15.48
CA GLU A 976 -15.61 -7.84 -14.95
C GLU A 976 -15.73 -6.40 -15.46
N GLY A 977 -15.46 -5.45 -14.56
CA GLY A 977 -15.44 -4.03 -14.87
C GLY A 977 -15.86 -3.13 -13.72
N ALA A 978 -16.03 -1.85 -14.04
CA ALA A 978 -16.52 -0.81 -13.17
C ALA A 978 -17.59 0.03 -13.88
N ALA A 979 -18.61 0.42 -13.11
CA ALA A 979 -19.51 1.53 -13.42
C ALA A 979 -19.34 2.60 -12.35
N LEU A 980 -19.29 3.87 -12.74
CA LEU A 980 -19.01 5.01 -11.85
C LEU A 980 -19.93 6.18 -12.17
N PHE A 981 -20.57 6.73 -11.15
CA PHE A 981 -21.52 7.83 -11.21
C PHE A 981 -21.04 8.96 -10.31
N ALA A 982 -21.19 10.20 -10.74
CA ALA A 982 -21.04 11.37 -9.89
C ALA A 982 -22.43 11.82 -9.42
N VAL A 983 -22.66 11.80 -8.12
CA VAL A 983 -23.93 12.20 -7.48
C VAL A 983 -23.68 13.45 -6.65
N ALA A 984 -24.34 14.56 -7.00
CA ALA A 984 -24.19 15.84 -6.34
C ALA A 984 -25.46 16.24 -5.56
N THR A 985 -25.33 17.20 -4.66
CA THR A 985 -26.48 18.00 -4.21
C THR A 985 -26.97 18.91 -5.34
N GLY A 986 -28.29 19.12 -5.46
CA GLY A 986 -28.89 19.98 -6.48
C GLY A 986 -28.26 21.38 -6.56
N ASP A 987 -28.03 22.04 -5.43
CA ASP A 987 -27.39 23.37 -5.39
C ASP A 987 -25.95 23.35 -5.92
N LEU A 988 -25.19 22.27 -5.70
CA LEU A 988 -23.84 22.19 -6.25
C LEU A 988 -23.90 22.03 -7.77
N ALA A 989 -24.83 21.23 -8.29
CA ALA A 989 -25.04 21.09 -9.72
C ALA A 989 -25.43 22.43 -10.37
N GLU A 990 -26.39 23.16 -9.77
CA GLU A 990 -26.79 24.50 -10.22
C GLU A 990 -25.63 25.51 -10.15
N ALA A 991 -24.95 25.62 -9.00
CA ALA A 991 -23.89 26.59 -8.78
C ALA A 991 -22.60 26.33 -9.60
N THR A 992 -22.39 25.09 -10.07
CA THR A 992 -21.26 24.73 -10.94
C THR A 992 -21.64 24.55 -12.41
N GLY A 993 -22.93 24.68 -12.76
CA GLY A 993 -23.44 24.49 -14.11
C GLY A 993 -23.39 23.05 -14.63
N LEU A 994 -23.31 22.05 -13.74
CA LEU A 994 -23.31 20.65 -14.12
C LEU A 994 -24.71 20.19 -14.59
N PRO A 995 -24.80 19.33 -15.62
CA PRO A 995 -26.09 18.84 -16.11
C PRO A 995 -26.72 17.87 -15.11
N VAL A 996 -28.00 18.07 -14.77
CA VAL A 996 -28.79 17.07 -14.04
C VAL A 996 -29.26 15.99 -15.01
N LEU A 997 -28.73 14.78 -14.87
CA LEU A 997 -29.06 13.63 -15.73
C LEU A 997 -30.21 12.80 -15.15
N ALA A 998 -30.29 12.70 -13.83
CA ALA A 998 -31.36 12.03 -13.09
C ALA A 998 -31.44 12.55 -11.64
N GLU A 999 -32.58 12.37 -10.99
CA GLU A 999 -32.80 12.63 -9.56
C GLU A 999 -33.00 11.30 -8.82
N LEU A 1000 -32.37 11.15 -7.65
CA LEU A 1000 -32.51 9.97 -6.79
C LEU A 1000 -33.69 10.16 -5.84
N THR A 1001 -34.80 9.48 -6.15
CA THR A 1001 -36.02 9.48 -5.33
C THR A 1001 -35.86 8.63 -4.06
N GLU A 1002 -36.80 8.72 -3.12
CA GLU A 1002 -36.72 7.94 -1.88
C GLU A 1002 -37.00 6.45 -2.06
N GLU A 1003 -37.77 6.06 -3.09
CA GLU A 1003 -38.33 4.71 -3.29
C GLU A 1003 -37.50 3.80 -4.21
N SER A 1004 -36.41 4.29 -4.82
CA SER A 1004 -35.52 3.44 -5.64
C SER A 1004 -34.43 2.78 -4.76
N PRO A 1005 -34.28 1.45 -4.81
CA PRO A 1005 -33.19 0.74 -4.12
C PRO A 1005 -31.83 0.93 -4.81
#